data_AF-A0A8T5VHQ9-F1
#
_entry.id   AF-A0A8T5VHQ9-F1
#
_cell.length_a   1.000
_cell.length_b   1.000
_cell.length_c   1.000
_cell.angle_alpha   90.00
_cell.angle_beta   90.00
_cell.angle_gamma   90.00
#
_symmetry.space_group_name_H-M   'P 1'
#
loop_
_entity.id
_entity.type
_entity.pdbx_description
1 polymer ?
#
loop_
_entity_poly.entity_id
_entity_poly.type
_entity_poly.pdbx_seq_one_letter_code
_entity_poly.pdbx_strand_id
1 'polypeptide(L)'
;MIDRKNPKADQEILFGPFRLSGSRRVLEKEGVPIEVGVRAFEILAVLVEHAGKVVGKKDLIAQVWPGVTIDEVNLRVQVAMLRKALGEGDAGARYVATIPGQGYCFVAPISRLGPLQADATHNPASFIARKLPPRLTRMIGRDEVVHEISGQLSERRFVTMVGPGGIGKTTVAVSVAHALFEEFAGAVCFADLGPLNEPSLVASAIASALRLGVRFTDPTKGLVNFLRDKRVLLIFDSCEHVIGTAAAIAEEIFVSAPQVHLLVTSRESLRVEGEYVYSLAALDSPPGDADLTAARALAFPAVQLFVERAAVGRQYFQLHDADASIVGDICRRLDGIALAIELAAGRVDAYGIRETAALLNDRLNLLGEGKRTALARHQTLSATLDWSYDLLSESERLILRRLSVFAGNFTLEAARSIAVGIDLDDAQVVTGIASLIGKSLLATDGDNKAARYRLLDTTRAYGLGKLAGSGELDYIKRRHASYYKRIFERIDHTSSGVEGFSTYAEHLDNVRAGLEWCFSDPGDIRVGIALAAATVRLFLEMSLLTECRRWAERSITAFDESDRGSAREMELRSALGLSLMFATGNSDEARGALLRGLELAEELGDLRNQLLLLEKLHVFHQRIGDCHEAFTLAQQSEDVAASLGDSSSVAIANWTLGFSHYFAGDCKSAQTNWGAPMPKGDSSRSYGTNVAFDRDIQARTRCGLGSVLWVRGFPDQAMRIGRDIIKEGATLRDPSTFCICLSFTSFTSLRVCPERLPWIA
;
A
#
# COMPACT_ATOMS: atom_id res chain seq x y z
N MET A 1 -36.28 -28.94 -14.13
CA MET A 1 -36.21 -28.65 -12.69
C MET A 1 -35.60 -29.88 -12.01
N ILE A 2 -34.27 -29.93 -11.98
CA ILE A 2 -33.43 -30.82 -11.16
C ILE A 2 -32.22 -29.95 -10.75
N ASP A 3 -31.80 -30.17 -9.52
CA ASP A 3 -30.97 -29.38 -8.61
C ASP A 3 -29.69 -28.73 -9.19
N ARG A 4 -29.56 -27.39 -9.04
CA ARG A 4 -28.32 -26.61 -9.24
C ARG A 4 -27.56 -26.45 -7.90
N LYS A 5 -27.40 -27.53 -7.14
CA LYS A 5 -26.62 -27.56 -5.89
C LYS A 5 -25.62 -28.72 -5.85
N ASN A 6 -24.70 -28.77 -6.81
CA ASN A 6 -23.48 -29.58 -6.64
C ASN A 6 -22.24 -28.80 -7.12
N PRO A 7 -21.45 -28.18 -6.22
CA PRO A 7 -20.31 -27.34 -6.57
C PRO A 7 -19.06 -28.12 -7.06
N LYS A 8 -19.23 -29.37 -7.52
CA LYS A 8 -18.18 -30.20 -8.11
C LYS A 8 -18.19 -30.22 -9.65
N ALA A 9 -19.08 -29.46 -10.29
CA ALA A 9 -19.39 -29.62 -11.72
C ALA A 9 -18.39 -28.98 -12.70
N ASP A 10 -17.36 -28.24 -12.23
CA ASP A 10 -16.45 -27.48 -13.11
C ASP A 10 -15.01 -28.04 -13.18
N GLN A 11 -14.86 -29.37 -13.05
CA GLN A 11 -13.58 -30.04 -13.28
C GLN A 11 -13.51 -30.61 -14.70
N GLU A 12 -12.54 -30.14 -15.48
CA GLU A 12 -12.16 -30.78 -16.74
C GLU A 12 -11.23 -31.96 -16.42
N ILE A 13 -11.50 -33.13 -17.00
CA ILE A 13 -10.72 -34.33 -16.76
C ILE A 13 -9.98 -34.71 -18.04
N LEU A 14 -8.65 -34.80 -17.96
CA LEU A 14 -7.78 -35.24 -19.04
C LEU A 14 -7.44 -36.72 -18.86
N PHE A 15 -7.49 -37.49 -19.94
CA PHE A 15 -6.99 -38.87 -19.98
C PHE A 15 -6.53 -39.22 -21.40
N GLY A 16 -5.30 -39.71 -21.54
CA GLY A 16 -4.70 -39.91 -22.87
C GLY A 16 -4.80 -38.63 -23.73
N PRO A 17 -5.23 -38.71 -25.00
CA PRO A 17 -5.45 -37.54 -25.85
C PRO A 17 -6.79 -36.83 -25.61
N PHE A 18 -7.58 -37.27 -24.62
CA PHE A 18 -8.96 -36.81 -24.44
C PHE A 18 -9.11 -35.80 -23.30
N ARG A 19 -9.99 -34.81 -23.52
CA ARG A 19 -10.48 -33.86 -22.51
C ARG A 19 -12.00 -34.05 -22.34
N LEU A 20 -12.41 -34.36 -21.11
CA LEU A 20 -13.82 -34.54 -20.73
C LEU A 20 -14.28 -33.36 -19.87
N SER A 21 -15.29 -32.64 -20.34
CA SER A 21 -15.94 -31.56 -19.57
C SER A 21 -17.32 -32.01 -19.08
N GLY A 22 -17.44 -32.21 -17.77
CA GLY A 22 -18.70 -32.63 -17.13
C GLY A 22 -19.80 -31.56 -17.21
N SER A 23 -19.46 -30.28 -17.03
CA SER A 23 -20.41 -29.16 -17.12
C SER A 23 -20.90 -28.91 -18.55
N ARG A 24 -20.02 -29.04 -19.55
CA ARG A 24 -20.37 -28.80 -20.96
C ARG A 24 -20.91 -30.04 -21.67
N ARG A 25 -20.77 -31.23 -21.08
CA ARG A 25 -21.09 -32.53 -21.70
C ARG A 25 -20.37 -32.75 -23.04
N VAL A 26 -19.11 -32.35 -23.12
CA VAL A 26 -18.27 -32.48 -24.32
C VAL A 26 -17.08 -33.38 -24.03
N LEU A 27 -16.78 -34.28 -24.97
CA LEU A 27 -15.54 -35.04 -25.04
C LEU A 27 -14.75 -34.56 -26.24
N GLU A 28 -13.52 -34.07 -26.03
CA GLU A 28 -12.61 -33.65 -27.10
C GLU A 28 -11.42 -34.60 -27.18
N LYS A 29 -10.90 -34.85 -28.38
CA LYS A 29 -9.61 -35.51 -28.59
C LYS A 29 -8.68 -34.52 -29.28
N GLU A 30 -7.55 -34.20 -28.64
CA GLU A 30 -6.59 -33.20 -29.13
C GLU A 30 -7.24 -31.85 -29.50
N GLY A 31 -8.26 -31.44 -28.73
CA GLY A 31 -8.99 -30.18 -28.93
C GLY A 31 -10.12 -30.23 -29.98
N VAL A 32 -10.38 -31.39 -30.60
CA VAL A 32 -11.51 -31.58 -31.53
C VAL A 32 -12.65 -32.33 -30.83
N PRO A 33 -13.89 -31.81 -30.80
CA PRO A 33 -15.05 -32.50 -30.22
C PRO A 33 -15.36 -33.82 -30.92
N ILE A 34 -15.61 -34.88 -30.15
CA ILE A 34 -16.07 -36.18 -30.64
C ILE A 34 -17.53 -36.39 -30.22
N GLU A 35 -18.35 -36.81 -31.18
CA GLU A 35 -19.73 -37.20 -30.89
C GLU A 35 -19.78 -38.53 -30.11
N VAL A 36 -20.26 -38.44 -28.88
CA VAL A 36 -20.58 -39.60 -28.03
C VAL A 36 -22.04 -39.51 -27.66
N GLY A 37 -22.78 -40.61 -27.86
CA GLY A 37 -24.20 -40.68 -27.48
C GLY A 37 -24.39 -40.38 -25.99
N VAL A 38 -25.47 -39.69 -25.63
CA VAL A 38 -25.73 -39.17 -24.27
C VAL A 38 -25.52 -40.22 -23.17
N ARG A 39 -25.99 -41.46 -23.38
CA ARG A 39 -25.85 -42.54 -22.39
C ARG A 39 -24.43 -43.10 -22.30
N ALA A 40 -23.72 -43.20 -23.43
CA ALA A 40 -22.32 -43.57 -23.43
C ALA A 40 -21.44 -42.50 -22.74
N PHE A 41 -21.80 -41.21 -22.88
CA PHE A 41 -21.15 -40.11 -22.18
C PHE A 41 -21.37 -40.19 -20.66
N GLU A 42 -22.61 -40.43 -20.22
CA GLU A 42 -22.92 -40.57 -18.78
C GLU A 42 -22.21 -41.78 -18.15
N ILE A 43 -22.11 -42.90 -18.87
CA ILE A 43 -21.30 -44.06 -18.45
C ILE A 43 -19.83 -43.67 -18.30
N LEU A 44 -19.27 -42.95 -19.28
CA LEU A 44 -17.88 -42.50 -19.23
C LEU A 44 -17.64 -41.57 -18.02
N ALA A 45 -18.55 -40.63 -17.76
CA ALA A 45 -18.44 -39.72 -16.62
C ALA A 45 -18.41 -40.47 -15.28
N VAL A 46 -19.28 -41.47 -15.08
CA VAL A 46 -19.32 -42.30 -13.87
C VAL A 46 -18.03 -43.13 -13.73
N LEU A 47 -17.57 -43.73 -14.82
CA LEU A 47 -16.36 -44.56 -14.83
C LEU A 47 -15.09 -43.75 -14.57
N VAL A 48 -15.00 -42.54 -15.13
CA VAL A 48 -13.86 -41.61 -14.92
C VAL A 48 -13.89 -41.03 -13.50
N GLU A 49 -15.06 -40.76 -12.92
CA GLU A 49 -15.17 -40.33 -11.52
C GLU A 49 -14.62 -41.39 -10.56
N HIS A 50 -14.82 -42.67 -10.89
CA HIS A 50 -14.36 -43.84 -10.15
C HIS A 50 -13.10 -44.50 -10.77
N ALA A 51 -12.27 -43.74 -11.49
CA ALA A 51 -11.10 -44.30 -12.17
C ALA A 51 -10.21 -45.13 -11.23
N GLY A 52 -9.76 -46.29 -11.72
CA GLY A 52 -9.02 -47.29 -10.95
C GLY A 52 -9.86 -48.19 -10.04
N LYS A 53 -11.18 -47.98 -9.92
CA LYS A 53 -12.09 -48.83 -9.15
C LYS A 53 -13.13 -49.52 -10.06
N VAL A 54 -13.49 -50.74 -9.70
CA VAL A 54 -14.54 -51.50 -10.42
C VAL A 54 -15.91 -50.96 -10.02
N VAL A 55 -16.71 -50.55 -11.00
CA VAL A 55 -18.11 -50.16 -10.80
C VAL A 55 -19.02 -51.31 -11.23
N GLY A 56 -19.91 -51.72 -10.32
CA GLY A 56 -20.85 -52.82 -10.53
C GLY A 56 -21.84 -52.52 -11.65
N LYS A 57 -22.23 -53.55 -12.43
CA LYS A 57 -23.21 -53.36 -13.53
C LYS A 57 -24.54 -52.77 -13.05
N LYS A 58 -25.05 -53.23 -11.90
CA LYS A 58 -26.31 -52.76 -11.31
C LYS A 58 -26.20 -51.31 -10.86
N ASP A 59 -25.09 -50.92 -10.26
CA ASP A 59 -24.85 -49.55 -9.79
C ASP A 59 -24.72 -48.58 -10.97
N LEU A 60 -24.02 -49.02 -12.02
CA LEU A 60 -23.85 -48.23 -13.24
C LEU A 60 -25.18 -48.05 -13.97
N ILE A 61 -26.04 -49.08 -14.00
CA ILE A 61 -27.42 -48.95 -14.53
C ILE A 61 -28.25 -48.00 -13.68
N ALA A 62 -28.21 -48.13 -12.36
CA ALA A 62 -28.98 -47.29 -11.45
C ALA A 62 -28.60 -45.80 -11.52
N GLN A 63 -27.32 -45.49 -11.72
CA GLN A 63 -26.85 -44.11 -11.83
C GLN A 63 -27.13 -43.48 -13.20
N VAL A 64 -26.93 -44.23 -14.29
CA VAL A 64 -27.13 -43.70 -15.65
C VAL A 64 -28.61 -43.70 -16.05
N TRP A 65 -29.40 -44.67 -15.59
CA TRP A 65 -30.83 -44.78 -15.90
C TRP A 65 -31.69 -44.84 -14.64
N PRO A 66 -31.80 -43.73 -13.88
CA PRO A 66 -32.60 -43.70 -12.67
C PRO A 66 -34.08 -43.99 -12.98
N GLY A 67 -34.63 -45.02 -12.33
CA GLY A 67 -36.06 -45.38 -12.44
C GLY A 67 -36.47 -46.15 -13.69
N VAL A 68 -35.52 -46.64 -14.52
CA VAL A 68 -35.81 -47.42 -15.73
C VAL A 68 -35.14 -48.79 -15.64
N THR A 69 -35.91 -49.87 -15.87
CA THR A 69 -35.35 -51.23 -15.91
C THR A 69 -34.77 -51.50 -17.29
N ILE A 70 -33.47 -51.75 -17.37
CA ILE A 70 -32.74 -51.98 -18.63
C ILE A 70 -31.97 -53.29 -18.54
N ASP A 71 -31.96 -54.03 -19.64
CA ASP A 71 -31.22 -55.28 -19.76
C ASP A 71 -29.70 -55.03 -19.83
N GLU A 72 -28.90 -55.94 -19.24
CA GLU A 72 -27.43 -55.88 -19.29
C GLU A 72 -26.85 -55.83 -20.72
N VAL A 73 -27.59 -56.35 -21.71
CA VAL A 73 -27.22 -56.30 -23.13
C VAL A 73 -27.15 -54.85 -23.62
N ASN A 74 -28.06 -53.97 -23.18
CA ASN A 74 -28.03 -52.56 -23.57
C ASN A 74 -26.81 -51.84 -22.97
N LEU A 75 -26.49 -52.13 -21.71
CA LEU A 75 -25.26 -51.62 -21.07
C LEU A 75 -24.01 -52.04 -21.86
N ARG A 76 -23.93 -53.30 -22.31
CA ARG A 76 -22.81 -53.79 -23.13
C ARG A 76 -22.71 -53.06 -24.47
N VAL A 77 -23.84 -52.76 -25.12
CA VAL A 77 -23.88 -52.00 -26.38
C VAL A 77 -23.37 -50.57 -26.19
N GLN A 78 -23.78 -49.89 -25.11
CA GLN A 78 -23.31 -48.53 -24.82
C GLN A 78 -21.80 -48.49 -24.50
N VAL A 79 -21.30 -49.48 -23.74
CA VAL A 79 -19.86 -49.62 -23.49
C VAL A 79 -19.09 -49.92 -24.77
N ALA A 80 -19.63 -50.74 -25.68
CA ALA A 80 -19.00 -51.00 -26.98
C ALA A 80 -18.92 -49.73 -27.86
N MET A 81 -19.98 -48.92 -27.89
CA MET A 81 -19.95 -47.62 -28.60
C MET A 81 -18.96 -46.64 -27.97
N LEU A 82 -18.89 -46.60 -26.63
CA LEU A 82 -17.92 -45.79 -25.91
C LEU A 82 -16.47 -46.19 -26.28
N ARG A 83 -16.16 -47.49 -26.27
CA ARG A 83 -14.84 -48.00 -26.66
C ARG A 83 -14.47 -47.63 -28.09
N LYS A 84 -15.44 -47.71 -29.01
CA LYS A 84 -15.25 -47.29 -30.41
C LYS A 84 -14.92 -45.80 -30.50
N ALA A 85 -15.61 -44.94 -29.74
CA ALA A 85 -15.35 -43.50 -29.71
C ALA A 85 -13.97 -43.15 -29.11
N LEU A 86 -13.50 -43.93 -28.13
CA LEU A 86 -12.18 -43.77 -27.51
C LEU A 86 -11.04 -44.38 -28.35
N GLY A 87 -11.35 -45.07 -29.45
CA GLY A 87 -10.36 -45.73 -30.31
C GLY A 87 -9.74 -46.99 -29.68
N GLU A 88 -10.42 -47.66 -28.74
CA GLU A 88 -9.94 -48.94 -28.20
C GLU A 88 -10.03 -50.03 -29.27
N GLY A 89 -8.89 -50.47 -29.79
CA GLY A 89 -8.81 -51.56 -30.78
C GLY A 89 -7.73 -51.37 -31.85
N ASP A 90 -7.40 -50.11 -32.18
CA ASP A 90 -6.26 -49.75 -33.03
C ASP A 90 -5.20 -49.08 -32.15
N ALA A 91 -3.97 -49.61 -32.14
CA ALA A 91 -2.83 -49.14 -31.33
C ALA A 91 -2.81 -49.45 -29.80
N GLY A 92 -3.68 -50.35 -29.30
CA GLY A 92 -3.48 -51.00 -28.00
C GLY A 92 -3.86 -50.20 -26.74
N ALA A 93 -4.40 -48.99 -26.87
CA ALA A 93 -4.94 -48.24 -25.73
C ALA A 93 -6.25 -48.87 -25.23
N ARG A 94 -6.31 -49.23 -23.94
CA ARG A 94 -7.54 -49.68 -23.26
C ARG A 94 -7.87 -48.68 -22.15
N TYR A 95 -9.00 -48.01 -22.24
CA TYR A 95 -9.47 -47.01 -21.27
C TYR A 95 -10.54 -47.61 -20.33
N VAL A 96 -11.39 -48.52 -20.82
CA VAL A 96 -12.46 -49.18 -20.08
C VAL A 96 -12.26 -50.69 -20.10
N ALA A 97 -11.85 -51.28 -18.97
CA ALA A 97 -11.72 -52.72 -18.80
C ALA A 97 -13.02 -53.36 -18.30
N THR A 98 -13.34 -54.56 -18.79
CA THR A 98 -14.41 -55.40 -18.24
C THR A 98 -13.81 -56.39 -17.24
N ILE A 99 -14.31 -56.39 -16.02
CA ILE A 99 -13.95 -57.36 -14.99
C ILE A 99 -15.04 -58.43 -14.92
N PRO A 100 -14.76 -59.70 -15.31
CA PRO A 100 -15.75 -60.77 -15.36
C PRO A 100 -16.49 -60.92 -14.03
N GLY A 101 -17.82 -60.99 -14.08
CA GLY A 101 -18.68 -61.14 -12.89
C GLY A 101 -18.83 -59.91 -12.00
N GLN A 102 -17.99 -58.87 -12.14
CA GLN A 102 -18.00 -57.71 -11.25
C GLN A 102 -18.49 -56.42 -11.91
N GLY A 103 -18.05 -56.10 -13.14
CA GLY A 103 -18.48 -54.87 -13.81
C GLY A 103 -17.44 -54.25 -14.72
N TYR A 104 -17.34 -52.92 -14.71
CA TYR A 104 -16.44 -52.15 -15.58
C TYR A 104 -15.52 -51.26 -14.75
N CYS A 105 -14.30 -51.03 -15.22
CA CYS A 105 -13.31 -50.18 -14.57
C CYS A 105 -12.66 -49.27 -15.60
N PHE A 106 -12.50 -47.99 -15.27
CA PHE A 106 -11.68 -47.08 -16.07
C PHE A 106 -10.22 -47.26 -15.68
N VAL A 107 -9.38 -47.70 -16.60
CA VAL A 107 -8.01 -48.17 -16.34
C VAL A 107 -6.92 -47.20 -16.82
N ALA A 108 -7.30 -46.13 -17.51
CA ALA A 108 -6.34 -45.12 -17.91
C ALA A 108 -6.08 -44.10 -16.78
N PRO A 109 -4.85 -43.56 -16.68
CA PRO A 109 -4.55 -42.49 -15.75
C PRO A 109 -5.35 -41.23 -16.10
N ILE A 110 -5.90 -40.57 -15.07
CA ILE A 110 -6.68 -39.35 -15.19
C ILE A 110 -5.96 -38.18 -14.52
N SER A 111 -5.96 -37.02 -15.16
CA SER A 111 -5.49 -35.75 -14.60
C SER A 111 -6.67 -34.79 -14.52
N ARG A 112 -7.00 -34.30 -13.32
CA ARG A 112 -8.11 -33.35 -13.13
C ARG A 112 -7.55 -31.93 -13.21
N LEU A 113 -7.94 -31.18 -14.23
CA LEU A 113 -7.78 -29.74 -14.26
C LEU A 113 -8.82 -29.17 -13.28
N GLY A 114 -8.36 -28.85 -12.07
CA GLY A 114 -9.09 -27.93 -11.20
C GLY A 114 -9.20 -26.55 -11.86
N PRO A 115 -10.07 -25.65 -11.35
CA PRO A 115 -9.95 -24.23 -11.70
C PRO A 115 -8.49 -23.85 -11.45
N LEU A 116 -7.82 -23.32 -12.48
CA LEU A 116 -6.40 -22.94 -12.50
C LEU A 116 -5.92 -22.52 -11.10
N GLN A 117 -5.42 -23.49 -10.33
CA GLN A 117 -4.57 -23.23 -9.20
C GLN A 117 -3.25 -22.90 -9.86
N ALA A 118 -2.96 -21.61 -9.94
CA ALA A 118 -1.61 -21.12 -10.09
C ALA A 118 -0.72 -21.99 -9.17
N ASP A 119 0.33 -22.55 -9.76
CA ASP A 119 1.31 -23.38 -9.06
C ASP A 119 1.67 -22.72 -7.73
N ALA A 120 1.26 -23.38 -6.64
CA ALA A 120 1.58 -22.99 -5.27
C ALA A 120 3.00 -23.46 -4.90
N THR A 121 3.96 -23.20 -5.78
CA THR A 121 5.40 -23.19 -5.47
C THR A 121 5.91 -21.83 -5.90
N HIS A 122 6.13 -20.97 -4.89
CA HIS A 122 6.28 -19.51 -4.97
C HIS A 122 4.98 -18.74 -5.23
N ASN A 123 4.09 -18.76 -4.24
CA ASN A 123 3.29 -17.57 -3.96
C ASN A 123 4.18 -16.64 -3.11
N PRO A 124 4.90 -15.65 -3.65
CA PRO A 124 5.41 -14.58 -2.80
C PRO A 124 4.15 -13.94 -2.23
N ALA A 125 3.88 -14.20 -0.95
CA ALA A 125 2.73 -13.68 -0.22
C ALA A 125 2.41 -12.28 -0.74
N SER A 126 1.19 -12.08 -1.26
CA SER A 126 0.72 -10.78 -1.76
C SER A 126 0.75 -9.78 -0.59
N PHE A 127 1.91 -9.22 -0.31
CA PHE A 127 2.01 -8.04 0.52
C PHE A 127 1.35 -6.96 -0.32
N ILE A 128 0.24 -6.42 0.18
CA ILE A 128 -0.46 -5.37 -0.52
C ILE A 128 0.46 -4.16 -0.45
N ALA A 129 1.37 -3.98 -1.42
CA ALA A 129 2.17 -2.76 -1.51
C ALA A 129 1.22 -1.55 -1.58
N ARG A 130 1.67 -0.37 -1.15
CA ARG A 130 0.94 0.87 -1.44
C ARG A 130 0.74 0.96 -2.97
N LYS A 131 -0.43 1.45 -3.44
CA LYS A 131 -0.65 1.63 -4.87
C LYS A 131 0.51 2.45 -5.45
N LEU A 132 1.09 1.96 -6.55
CA LEU A 132 2.14 2.70 -7.27
C LEU A 132 1.62 4.09 -7.64
N PRO A 133 2.51 5.11 -7.66
CA PRO A 133 2.15 6.41 -8.21
C PRO A 133 1.54 6.26 -9.61
N PRO A 134 0.52 7.04 -9.97
CA PRO A 134 -0.10 6.96 -11.28
C PRO A 134 0.93 7.25 -12.37
N ARG A 135 0.84 6.48 -13.46
CA ARG A 135 1.70 6.69 -14.62
C ARG A 135 1.28 7.99 -15.32
N LEU A 136 2.24 8.77 -15.80
CA LEU A 136 1.91 9.89 -16.69
C LEU A 136 1.18 9.36 -17.92
N THR A 137 0.13 10.06 -18.34
CA THR A 137 -0.69 9.72 -19.51
C THR A 137 0.16 9.58 -20.78
N ARG A 138 1.21 10.39 -20.90
CA ARG A 138 2.20 10.33 -21.97
C ARG A 138 3.57 10.73 -21.44
N MET A 139 4.58 9.93 -21.76
CA MET A 139 5.99 10.20 -21.46
C MET A 139 6.74 10.32 -22.79
N ILE A 140 7.51 11.37 -22.96
CA ILE A 140 8.13 11.73 -24.25
C ILE A 140 9.61 11.36 -24.24
N GLY A 141 10.04 10.55 -25.21
CA GLY A 141 11.45 10.25 -25.48
C GLY A 141 12.20 9.50 -24.37
N ARG A 142 11.48 8.70 -23.57
CA ARG A 142 12.06 7.92 -22.46
C ARG A 142 11.75 6.43 -22.54
N ASP A 143 11.12 5.96 -23.62
CA ASP A 143 10.73 4.56 -23.76
C ASP A 143 11.96 3.63 -23.81
N GLU A 144 12.99 4.02 -24.58
CA GLU A 144 14.26 3.28 -24.65
C GLU A 144 14.97 3.26 -23.29
N VAL A 145 15.01 4.39 -22.59
CA VAL A 145 15.60 4.49 -21.24
C VAL A 145 14.87 3.58 -20.25
N VAL A 146 13.54 3.54 -20.28
CA VAL A 146 12.75 2.63 -19.43
C VAL A 146 13.07 1.18 -19.76
N HIS A 147 13.18 0.83 -21.05
CA HIS A 147 13.55 -0.52 -21.47
C HIS A 147 14.96 -0.89 -21.01
N GLU A 148 15.93 0.00 -21.18
CA GLU A 148 17.32 -0.21 -20.77
C GLU A 148 17.45 -0.39 -19.26
N ILE A 149 16.85 0.51 -18.46
CA ILE A 149 16.87 0.39 -16.98
C ILE A 149 16.16 -0.88 -16.53
N SER A 150 15.06 -1.27 -17.17
CA SER A 150 14.36 -2.52 -16.86
C SER A 150 15.26 -3.73 -17.10
N GLY A 151 15.97 -3.77 -18.23
CA GLY A 151 16.96 -4.81 -18.53
C GLY A 151 18.12 -4.84 -17.52
N GLN A 152 18.70 -3.67 -17.20
CA GLN A 152 19.78 -3.57 -16.21
C GLN A 152 19.33 -3.99 -14.80
N LEU A 153 18.08 -3.72 -14.41
CA LEU A 153 17.52 -4.20 -13.15
C LEU A 153 17.39 -5.72 -13.14
N SER A 154 16.97 -6.35 -14.24
CA SER A 154 16.88 -7.81 -14.33
C SER A 154 18.26 -8.48 -14.31
N GLU A 155 19.31 -7.83 -14.83
CA GLU A 155 20.68 -8.36 -14.84
C GLU A 155 21.46 -8.11 -13.53
N ARG A 156 21.39 -6.89 -12.98
CA ARG A 156 22.30 -6.42 -11.91
C ARG A 156 21.64 -6.26 -10.54
N ARG A 157 20.31 -6.32 -10.47
CA ARG A 157 19.47 -6.13 -9.28
C ARG A 157 19.56 -4.75 -8.62
N PHE A 158 20.64 -3.98 -8.73
CA PHE A 158 20.76 -2.68 -8.08
C PHE A 158 21.18 -1.61 -9.08
N VAL A 159 20.23 -0.72 -9.42
CA VAL A 159 20.44 0.41 -10.32
C VAL A 159 20.14 1.72 -9.59
N THR A 160 21.10 2.63 -9.57
CA THR A 160 20.89 4.02 -9.13
C THR A 160 20.85 4.94 -10.33
N MET A 161 19.70 5.56 -10.57
CA MET A 161 19.52 6.61 -11.57
C MET A 161 19.97 7.96 -10.99
N VAL A 162 21.05 8.49 -11.54
CA VAL A 162 21.62 9.79 -11.16
C VAL A 162 21.32 10.84 -12.21
N GLY A 163 21.14 12.09 -11.77
CA GLY A 163 20.94 13.21 -12.69
C GLY A 163 20.49 14.48 -11.99
N PRO A 164 20.56 15.63 -12.68
CA PRO A 164 20.18 16.91 -12.10
C PRO A 164 18.70 16.95 -11.71
N GLY A 165 18.32 17.93 -10.87
CA GLY A 165 16.92 18.19 -10.54
C GLY A 165 16.10 18.48 -11.81
N GLY A 166 14.83 18.06 -11.84
CA GLY A 166 13.92 18.37 -12.96
C GLY A 166 14.17 17.61 -14.28
N ILE A 167 15.11 16.66 -14.33
CA ILE A 167 15.46 15.89 -15.55
C ILE A 167 14.47 14.76 -15.89
N GLY A 168 13.60 14.39 -14.93
CA GLY A 168 12.58 13.34 -15.09
C GLY A 168 12.88 11.99 -14.42
N LYS A 169 13.79 11.92 -13.43
CA LYS A 169 14.14 10.68 -12.71
C LYS A 169 12.90 9.97 -12.14
N THR A 170 12.11 10.65 -11.30
CA THR A 170 10.88 10.08 -10.72
C THR A 170 9.91 9.57 -11.79
N THR A 171 9.74 10.31 -12.88
CA THR A 171 8.88 9.92 -14.01
C THR A 171 9.33 8.62 -14.68
N VAL A 172 10.63 8.46 -14.89
CA VAL A 172 11.23 7.23 -15.43
C VAL A 172 11.09 6.09 -14.41
N ALA A 173 11.39 6.33 -13.13
CA ALA A 173 11.29 5.31 -12.09
C ALA A 173 9.86 4.77 -11.92
N VAL A 174 8.85 5.64 -11.94
CA VAL A 174 7.44 5.23 -11.94
C VAL A 174 7.11 4.42 -13.19
N SER A 175 7.60 4.82 -14.37
CA SER A 175 7.37 4.07 -15.61
C SER A 175 8.02 2.68 -15.60
N VAL A 176 9.23 2.56 -15.04
CA VAL A 176 9.91 1.26 -14.81
C VAL A 176 9.12 0.41 -13.81
N ALA A 177 8.59 1.01 -12.74
CA ALA A 177 7.75 0.33 -11.76
C ALA A 177 6.52 -0.33 -12.40
N HIS A 178 5.84 0.40 -13.29
CA HIS A 178 4.68 -0.11 -14.03
C HIS A 178 5.08 -1.14 -15.09
N ALA A 179 6.21 -0.96 -15.77
CA ALA A 179 6.69 -1.90 -16.78
C ALA A 179 7.07 -3.26 -16.17
N LEU A 180 7.67 -3.26 -14.99
CA LEU A 180 8.10 -4.46 -14.27
C LEU A 180 7.00 -5.03 -13.34
N PHE A 181 5.82 -4.41 -13.27
CA PHE A 181 4.78 -4.80 -12.32
C PHE A 181 4.38 -6.28 -12.45
N GLU A 182 4.10 -6.74 -13.68
CA GLU A 182 3.74 -8.13 -13.97
C GLU A 182 4.92 -9.10 -13.78
N GLU A 183 6.15 -8.70 -14.14
CA GLU A 183 7.35 -9.54 -14.00
C GLU A 183 7.64 -9.89 -12.52
N PHE A 184 7.30 -8.98 -11.62
CA PHE A 184 7.40 -9.17 -10.17
C PHE A 184 6.10 -9.65 -9.54
N ALA A 185 5.10 -10.09 -10.32
CA ALA A 185 3.79 -10.55 -9.82
C ALA A 185 3.11 -9.53 -8.87
N GLY A 186 3.26 -8.23 -9.16
CA GLY A 186 2.75 -7.12 -8.36
C GLY A 186 3.59 -6.75 -7.13
N ALA A 187 4.72 -7.43 -6.89
CA ALA A 187 5.64 -7.19 -5.78
C ALA A 187 6.57 -5.98 -6.05
N VAL A 188 5.99 -4.82 -6.35
CA VAL A 188 6.71 -3.56 -6.58
C VAL A 188 6.33 -2.55 -5.49
N CYS A 189 7.33 -1.99 -4.81
CA CYS A 189 7.15 -1.03 -3.73
C CYS A 189 7.83 0.29 -4.07
N PHE A 190 7.07 1.38 -3.99
CA PHE A 190 7.57 2.74 -4.18
C PHE A 190 7.64 3.46 -2.83
N ALA A 191 8.86 3.79 -2.41
CA ALA A 191 9.13 4.59 -1.22
C ALA A 191 9.59 5.99 -1.65
N ASP A 192 8.67 6.96 -1.51
CA ASP A 192 8.99 8.37 -1.68
C ASP A 192 9.72 8.87 -0.42
N LEU A 193 11.01 9.16 -0.56
CA LEU A 193 11.80 9.72 0.53
C LEU A 193 11.86 11.25 0.46
N GLY A 194 11.47 11.88 -0.64
CA GLY A 194 11.56 13.33 -0.86
C GLY A 194 10.97 14.20 0.28
N PRO A 195 9.86 13.80 0.92
CA PRO A 195 9.29 14.55 2.04
C PRO A 195 10.02 14.41 3.38
N LEU A 196 10.92 13.45 3.53
CA LEU A 196 11.63 13.21 4.79
C LEU A 196 12.75 14.25 4.98
N ASN A 197 13.04 14.63 6.22
CA ASN A 197 14.22 15.44 6.54
C ASN A 197 15.11 14.75 7.58
N GLU A 198 14.58 13.73 8.25
CA GLU A 198 15.24 13.04 9.35
C GLU A 198 15.74 11.66 8.87
N PRO A 199 17.06 11.41 8.83
CA PRO A 199 17.61 10.16 8.31
C PRO A 199 17.16 8.92 9.10
N SER A 200 16.90 9.04 10.41
CA SER A 200 16.46 7.93 11.26
C SER A 200 15.08 7.37 10.88
N LEU A 201 14.27 8.11 10.11
CA LEU A 201 12.94 7.67 9.69
C LEU A 201 12.93 6.89 8.37
N VAL A 202 14.05 6.84 7.64
CA VAL A 202 14.12 6.21 6.30
C VAL A 202 13.71 4.74 6.34
N ALA A 203 14.25 3.96 7.28
CA ALA A 203 13.90 2.54 7.41
C ALA A 203 12.40 2.33 7.71
N SER A 204 11.82 3.16 8.58
CA SER A 204 10.39 3.12 8.91
C SER A 204 9.51 3.53 7.73
N ALA A 205 9.96 4.49 6.90
CA ALA A 205 9.25 4.90 5.69
C ALA A 205 9.24 3.78 4.64
N ILE A 206 10.36 3.10 4.42
CA ILE A 206 10.45 1.94 3.52
C ILE A 206 9.59 0.78 4.05
N ALA A 207 9.66 0.49 5.35
CA ALA A 207 8.83 -0.53 5.98
C ALA A 207 7.33 -0.20 5.86
N SER A 208 6.94 1.07 6.02
CA SER A 208 5.56 1.53 5.83
C SER A 208 5.11 1.40 4.38
N ALA A 209 5.97 1.71 3.40
CA ALA A 209 5.67 1.52 1.98
C ALA A 209 5.40 0.03 1.64
N LEU A 210 6.07 -0.89 2.35
CA LEU A 210 5.86 -2.34 2.31
C LEU A 210 4.70 -2.84 3.19
N ARG A 211 4.03 -1.93 3.93
CA ARG A 211 2.99 -2.22 4.93
C ARG A 211 3.45 -3.19 6.03
N LEU A 212 4.70 -3.09 6.41
CA LEU A 212 5.25 -3.81 7.56
C LEU A 212 4.91 -3.05 8.84
N GLY A 213 4.22 -3.72 9.77
CA GLY A 213 4.18 -3.26 11.14
C GLY A 213 5.56 -3.45 11.75
N VAL A 214 6.29 -2.36 11.96
CA VAL A 214 7.65 -2.41 12.52
C VAL A 214 7.55 -2.83 13.99
N ARG A 215 7.74 -4.12 14.27
CA ARG A 215 7.86 -4.69 15.63
C ARG A 215 9.31 -4.91 16.07
N PHE A 216 10.25 -4.39 15.29
CA PHE A 216 11.67 -4.61 15.53
C PHE A 216 12.27 -3.39 16.22
N THR A 217 13.05 -3.65 17.27
CA THR A 217 13.91 -2.66 17.94
C THR A 217 14.90 -2.00 16.96
N ASP A 218 15.26 -2.71 15.89
CA ASP A 218 16.05 -2.22 14.76
C ASP A 218 15.22 -2.37 13.46
N PRO A 219 14.60 -1.29 12.96
CA PRO A 219 13.74 -1.32 11.77
C PRO A 219 14.46 -1.84 10.52
N THR A 220 15.77 -1.60 10.39
CA THR A 220 16.57 -2.03 9.23
C THR A 220 16.74 -3.54 9.23
N LYS A 221 17.13 -4.13 10.36
CA LYS A 221 17.22 -5.60 10.49
C LYS A 221 15.89 -6.29 10.26
N GLY A 222 14.81 -5.69 10.77
CA GLY A 222 13.45 -6.16 10.53
C GLY A 222 13.09 -6.20 9.05
N LEU A 223 13.39 -5.11 8.34
CA LEU A 223 13.19 -4.97 6.90
C LEU A 223 13.99 -6.02 6.12
N VAL A 224 15.28 -6.16 6.42
CA VAL A 224 16.17 -7.13 5.76
C VAL A 224 15.71 -8.57 5.99
N ASN A 225 15.35 -8.93 7.22
CA ASN A 225 14.84 -10.26 7.53
C ASN A 225 13.53 -10.57 6.80
N PHE A 226 12.64 -9.59 6.67
CA PHE A 226 11.40 -9.76 5.90
C PHE A 226 11.67 -9.99 4.41
N LEU A 227 12.66 -9.28 3.86
CA LEU A 227 12.97 -9.27 2.44
C LEU A 227 13.83 -10.46 1.97
N ARG A 228 14.55 -11.13 2.88
CA ARG A 228 15.56 -12.16 2.57
C ARG A 228 15.13 -13.19 1.52
N ASP A 229 13.94 -13.75 1.67
CA ASP A 229 13.42 -14.83 0.82
C ASP A 229 12.35 -14.36 -0.18
N LYS A 230 12.31 -13.05 -0.48
CA LYS A 230 11.28 -12.45 -1.34
C LYS A 230 11.89 -11.86 -2.61
N ARG A 231 11.21 -12.10 -3.72
CA ARG A 231 11.45 -11.41 -4.99
C ARG A 231 10.60 -10.14 -5.05
N VAL A 232 11.23 -8.99 -4.88
CA VAL A 232 10.58 -7.67 -4.79
C VAL A 232 11.41 -6.62 -5.51
N LEU A 233 10.74 -5.71 -6.21
CA LEU A 233 11.36 -4.46 -6.69
C LEU A 233 11.07 -3.34 -5.68
N LEU A 234 12.10 -2.80 -5.04
CA LEU A 234 12.02 -1.63 -4.18
C LEU A 234 12.53 -0.41 -4.93
N ILE A 235 11.76 0.67 -4.88
CA ILE A 235 12.11 1.94 -5.51
C ILE A 235 12.29 2.99 -4.42
N PHE A 236 13.49 3.55 -4.28
CA PHE A 236 13.75 4.67 -3.38
C PHE A 236 13.85 5.94 -4.20
N ASP A 237 12.86 6.83 -4.07
CA ASP A 237 12.82 8.08 -4.83
C ASP A 237 13.37 9.26 -4.01
N SER A 238 14.11 10.15 -4.68
CA SER A 238 14.62 11.41 -4.13
C SER A 238 15.57 11.28 -2.93
N CYS A 239 16.55 10.37 -2.98
CA CYS A 239 17.44 10.05 -1.86
C CYS A 239 18.46 11.14 -1.49
N GLU A 240 18.62 12.21 -2.28
CA GLU A 240 19.72 13.19 -2.13
C GLU A 240 19.90 13.82 -0.74
N HIS A 241 18.82 13.98 0.03
CA HIS A 241 18.83 14.66 1.32
C HIS A 241 19.06 13.68 2.50
N VAL A 242 18.88 12.37 2.28
CA VAL A 242 19.11 11.28 3.25
C VAL A 242 20.11 10.26 2.72
N ILE A 243 20.99 10.68 1.81
CA ILE A 243 21.79 9.78 0.98
C ILE A 243 22.62 8.79 1.80
N GLY A 244 23.23 9.23 2.89
CA GLY A 244 24.05 8.36 3.74
C GLY A 244 23.27 7.21 4.37
N THR A 245 22.06 7.48 4.89
CA THR A 245 21.23 6.43 5.50
C THR A 245 20.54 5.58 4.44
N ALA A 246 20.07 6.17 3.34
CA ALA A 246 19.50 5.42 2.22
C ALA A 246 20.53 4.46 1.61
N ALA A 247 21.78 4.91 1.46
CA ALA A 247 22.90 4.09 0.98
C ALA A 247 23.15 2.88 1.89
N ALA A 248 23.27 3.11 3.21
CA ALA A 248 23.50 2.03 4.17
C ALA A 248 22.39 0.97 4.14
N ILE A 249 21.11 1.40 4.09
CA ILE A 249 19.96 0.49 4.02
C ILE A 249 19.93 -0.27 2.69
N ALA A 250 20.19 0.42 1.57
CA ALA A 250 20.21 -0.20 0.24
C ALA A 250 21.31 -1.27 0.14
N GLU A 251 22.50 -0.97 0.64
CA GLU A 251 23.63 -1.93 0.69
C GLU A 251 23.29 -3.15 1.54
N GLU A 252 22.74 -2.95 2.74
CA GLU A 252 22.38 -4.05 3.63
C GLU A 252 21.31 -4.97 3.02
N ILE A 253 20.30 -4.39 2.34
CA ILE A 253 19.28 -5.14 1.60
C ILE A 253 19.92 -5.90 0.43
N PHE A 254 20.78 -5.26 -0.35
CA PHE A 254 21.40 -5.87 -1.53
C PHE A 254 22.24 -7.09 -1.19
N VAL A 255 23.01 -7.01 -0.10
CA VAL A 255 23.87 -8.09 0.42
C VAL A 255 23.04 -9.22 1.03
N SER A 256 22.02 -8.88 1.81
CA SER A 256 21.30 -9.85 2.66
C SER A 256 20.06 -10.45 2.01
N ALA A 257 19.53 -9.86 0.94
CA ALA A 257 18.32 -10.30 0.25
C ALA A 257 18.59 -10.50 -1.27
N PRO A 258 19.06 -11.68 -1.69
CA PRO A 258 19.58 -11.90 -3.04
C PRO A 258 18.52 -11.80 -4.15
N GLN A 259 17.23 -11.94 -3.81
CA GLN A 259 16.12 -11.83 -4.76
C GLN A 259 15.48 -10.44 -4.81
N VAL A 260 15.96 -9.47 -4.01
CA VAL A 260 15.47 -8.10 -4.04
C VAL A 260 16.20 -7.29 -5.09
N HIS A 261 15.42 -6.53 -5.87
CA HIS A 261 15.93 -5.57 -6.84
C HIS A 261 15.66 -4.14 -6.32
N LEU A 262 16.63 -3.25 -6.51
CA LEU A 262 16.65 -1.88 -6.03
C LEU A 262 16.78 -0.93 -7.22
N LEU A 263 15.82 -0.01 -7.33
CA LEU A 263 15.92 1.16 -8.20
C LEU A 263 15.96 2.41 -7.33
N VAL A 264 17.07 3.14 -7.36
CA VAL A 264 17.22 4.36 -6.56
C VAL A 264 17.27 5.57 -7.46
N THR A 265 16.59 6.66 -7.08
CA THR A 265 16.77 7.97 -7.74
C THR A 265 17.46 8.95 -6.80
N SER A 266 18.48 9.63 -7.31
CA SER A 266 19.26 10.60 -6.54
C SER A 266 19.93 11.62 -7.47
N ARG A 267 20.46 12.72 -6.91
CA ARG A 267 21.32 13.66 -7.66
C ARG A 267 22.74 13.16 -7.84
N GLU A 268 23.20 12.29 -6.94
CA GLU A 268 24.53 11.70 -6.94
C GLU A 268 24.47 10.21 -6.58
N SER A 269 25.52 9.45 -6.90
CA SER A 269 25.61 8.01 -6.62
C SER A 269 25.64 7.73 -5.11
N LEU A 270 25.10 6.60 -4.68
CA LEU A 270 25.16 6.15 -3.29
C LEU A 270 26.57 5.71 -2.87
N ARG A 271 27.40 5.27 -3.83
CA ARG A 271 28.78 4.78 -3.63
C ARG A 271 28.86 3.55 -2.72
N VAL A 272 27.98 2.58 -2.98
CA VAL A 272 27.86 1.33 -2.21
C VAL A 272 28.15 0.10 -3.07
N GLU A 273 28.40 -1.04 -2.41
CA GLU A 273 28.67 -2.29 -3.11
C GLU A 273 27.48 -2.74 -3.98
N GLY A 274 27.78 -3.22 -5.19
CA GLY A 274 26.77 -3.72 -6.14
C GLY A 274 25.99 -2.64 -6.91
N GLU A 275 26.20 -1.36 -6.59
CA GLU A 275 25.52 -0.25 -7.27
C GLU A 275 25.92 -0.15 -8.75
N TYR A 276 24.93 -0.22 -9.64
CA TYR A 276 25.09 0.20 -11.03
C TYR A 276 24.54 1.61 -11.23
N VAL A 277 25.42 2.57 -11.53
CA VAL A 277 25.04 3.97 -11.72
C VAL A 277 24.60 4.20 -13.17
N TYR A 278 23.33 4.55 -13.35
CA TYR A 278 22.76 4.98 -14.62
C TYR A 278 22.60 6.51 -14.65
N SER A 279 23.40 7.20 -15.47
CA SER A 279 23.30 8.65 -15.62
C SER A 279 22.18 9.00 -16.59
N LEU A 280 21.05 9.52 -16.08
CA LEU A 280 19.93 9.92 -16.92
C LEU A 280 20.31 11.15 -17.77
N ALA A 281 20.41 10.95 -19.08
CA ALA A 281 20.70 12.02 -20.04
C ALA A 281 19.55 13.03 -20.14
N ALA A 282 19.87 14.24 -20.60
CA ALA A 282 18.86 15.23 -20.97
C ALA A 282 18.05 14.77 -22.20
N LEU A 283 16.92 15.44 -22.46
CA LEU A 283 16.15 15.18 -23.67
C LEU A 283 16.92 15.69 -24.88
N ASP A 284 17.00 14.86 -25.93
CA ASP A 284 17.70 15.25 -27.16
C ASP A 284 17.06 16.49 -27.78
N SER A 285 17.93 17.40 -28.22
CA SER A 285 17.58 18.69 -28.80
C SER A 285 18.22 18.86 -30.17
N PRO A 286 17.58 19.61 -31.09
CA PRO A 286 18.12 19.83 -32.43
C PRO A 286 19.49 20.55 -32.44
N PRO A 287 20.41 20.19 -33.36
CA PRO A 287 21.68 20.90 -33.56
C PRO A 287 21.46 22.33 -34.09
N GLY A 288 22.42 23.23 -33.84
CA GLY A 288 22.25 24.69 -34.02
C GLY A 288 22.31 25.27 -35.43
N ASP A 289 22.91 24.56 -36.37
CA ASP A 289 23.19 25.11 -37.71
C ASP A 289 22.27 24.56 -38.81
N ALA A 290 21.10 24.00 -38.43
CA ALA A 290 20.17 23.40 -39.37
C ALA A 290 18.96 24.30 -39.63
N ASP A 291 18.62 24.51 -40.91
CA ASP A 291 17.27 24.91 -41.32
C ASP A 291 16.30 23.80 -40.88
N LEU A 292 15.71 23.99 -39.70
CA LEU A 292 14.81 23.03 -39.06
C LEU A 292 13.39 23.27 -39.58
N THR A 293 12.84 22.27 -40.28
CA THR A 293 11.40 22.19 -40.49
C THR A 293 10.72 21.69 -39.22
N ALA A 294 9.44 22.02 -39.03
CA ALA A 294 8.65 21.58 -37.88
C ALA A 294 8.61 20.05 -37.76
N ALA A 295 8.50 19.33 -38.90
CA ALA A 295 8.52 17.87 -38.92
C ALA A 295 9.85 17.30 -38.41
N ARG A 296 10.99 17.89 -38.78
CA ARG A 296 12.32 17.46 -38.29
C ARG A 296 12.54 17.86 -36.83
N ALA A 297 12.08 19.03 -36.42
CA ALA A 297 12.18 19.48 -35.04
C ALA A 297 11.36 18.56 -34.10
N LEU A 298 10.15 18.16 -34.51
CA LEU A 298 9.30 17.21 -33.79
C LEU A 298 9.86 15.78 -33.71
N ALA A 299 10.99 15.46 -34.36
CA ALA A 299 11.68 14.20 -34.12
C ALA A 299 12.47 14.20 -32.79
N PHE A 300 12.75 15.38 -32.24
CA PHE A 300 13.52 15.55 -31.00
C PHE A 300 12.59 15.61 -29.78
N PRO A 301 12.79 14.77 -28.75
CA PRO A 301 11.98 14.73 -27.54
C PRO A 301 11.83 16.07 -26.82
N ALA A 302 12.88 16.90 -26.78
CA ALA A 302 12.81 18.21 -26.14
C ALA A 302 11.79 19.13 -26.83
N VAL A 303 11.74 19.12 -28.16
CA VAL A 303 10.78 19.91 -28.95
C VAL A 303 9.38 19.32 -28.85
N GLN A 304 9.24 18.00 -28.88
CA GLN A 304 7.94 17.34 -28.65
C GLN A 304 7.34 17.75 -27.30
N LEU A 305 8.15 17.72 -26.24
CA LEU A 305 7.72 18.15 -24.90
C LEU A 305 7.34 19.63 -24.88
N PHE A 306 8.14 20.50 -25.50
CA PHE A 306 7.83 21.92 -25.61
C PHE A 306 6.48 22.17 -26.29
N VAL A 307 6.24 21.52 -27.42
CA VAL A 307 5.00 21.68 -28.21
C VAL A 307 3.80 21.14 -27.44
N GLU A 308 3.93 19.95 -26.83
CA GLU A 308 2.85 19.36 -26.04
C GLU A 308 2.45 20.27 -24.88
N ARG A 309 3.43 20.86 -24.18
CA ARG A 309 3.20 21.75 -23.04
C ARG A 309 2.67 23.12 -23.45
N ALA A 310 3.16 23.67 -24.56
CA ALA A 310 2.63 24.92 -25.12
C ALA A 310 1.18 24.79 -25.62
N ALA A 311 0.76 23.57 -25.97
CA ALA A 311 -0.61 23.28 -26.41
C ALA A 311 -1.64 23.17 -25.27
N VAL A 312 -1.22 22.97 -24.01
CA VAL A 312 -2.13 22.77 -22.85
C VAL A 312 -3.08 23.96 -22.61
N GLY A 313 -2.72 25.17 -23.08
CA GLY A 313 -3.56 26.38 -23.02
C GLY A 313 -4.26 26.77 -24.33
N ARG A 314 -3.98 26.07 -25.45
CA ARG A 314 -4.45 26.45 -26.80
C ARG A 314 -5.00 25.25 -27.54
N GLN A 315 -6.29 25.27 -27.86
CA GLN A 315 -6.97 24.20 -28.62
C GLN A 315 -6.34 23.88 -29.99
N TYR A 316 -5.49 24.74 -30.55
CA TYR A 316 -4.87 24.56 -31.87
C TYR A 316 -3.41 25.06 -31.95
N PHE A 317 -2.58 24.78 -30.95
CA PHE A 317 -1.15 25.04 -31.10
C PHE A 317 -0.49 23.98 -32.00
N GLN A 318 0.02 24.42 -33.15
CA GLN A 318 0.86 23.60 -34.03
C GLN A 318 2.19 24.31 -34.28
N LEU A 319 3.28 23.56 -34.27
CA LEU A 319 4.59 24.07 -34.64
C LEU A 319 4.64 24.26 -36.17
N HIS A 320 4.95 25.48 -36.60
CA HIS A 320 5.13 25.80 -38.01
C HIS A 320 6.63 25.89 -38.33
N ASP A 321 7.00 25.63 -39.60
CA ASP A 321 8.41 25.67 -40.05
C ASP A 321 9.10 27.01 -39.71
N ALA A 322 8.36 28.12 -39.72
CA ALA A 322 8.88 29.45 -39.40
C ALA A 322 9.37 29.62 -37.95
N ASP A 323 8.89 28.79 -37.02
CA ASP A 323 9.22 28.86 -35.59
C ASP A 323 10.05 27.66 -35.12
N ALA A 324 10.26 26.66 -35.97
CA ALA A 324 10.93 25.40 -35.63
C ALA A 324 12.38 25.58 -35.18
N SER A 325 13.16 26.42 -35.87
CA SER A 325 14.54 26.75 -35.43
C SER A 325 14.57 27.46 -34.08
N ILE A 326 13.61 28.37 -33.83
CA ILE A 326 13.53 29.12 -32.57
C ILE A 326 13.21 28.19 -31.41
N VAL A 327 12.25 27.28 -31.58
CA VAL A 327 11.94 26.26 -30.56
C VAL A 327 13.12 25.32 -30.34
N GLY A 328 13.83 24.93 -31.41
CA GLY A 328 15.07 24.15 -31.31
C GLY A 328 16.15 24.86 -30.47
N ASP A 329 16.34 26.17 -30.69
CA ASP A 329 17.29 26.99 -29.93
C ASP A 329 16.89 27.15 -28.46
N ILE A 330 15.59 27.35 -28.17
CA ILE A 330 15.07 27.36 -26.79
C ILE A 330 15.42 26.03 -26.10
N CYS A 331 15.08 24.89 -26.72
CA CYS A 331 15.32 23.57 -26.13
C CYS A 331 16.80 23.31 -25.84
N ARG A 332 17.68 23.72 -26.77
CA ARG A 332 19.13 23.59 -26.62
C ARG A 332 19.66 24.41 -25.45
N ARG A 333 19.19 25.65 -25.31
CA ARG A 333 19.60 26.57 -24.22
C ARG A 333 19.09 26.15 -22.85
N LEU A 334 17.99 25.41 -22.82
CA LEU A 334 17.46 24.80 -21.60
C LEU A 334 18.17 23.47 -21.27
N ASP A 335 19.29 23.15 -21.95
CA ASP A 335 20.09 21.95 -21.78
C ASP A 335 19.30 20.64 -21.88
N GLY A 336 18.16 20.64 -22.57
CA GLY A 336 17.26 19.48 -22.63
C GLY A 336 16.65 19.07 -21.27
N ILE A 337 16.68 19.95 -20.26
CA ILE A 337 16.11 19.68 -18.94
C ILE A 337 14.58 19.73 -19.05
N ALA A 338 13.92 18.60 -18.83
CA ALA A 338 12.47 18.46 -19.00
C ALA A 338 11.69 19.55 -18.27
N LEU A 339 11.92 19.75 -16.96
CA LEU A 339 11.22 20.80 -16.21
C LEU A 339 11.49 22.21 -16.74
N ALA A 340 12.71 22.52 -17.16
CA ALA A 340 13.04 23.83 -17.70
C ALA A 340 12.28 24.09 -19.01
N ILE A 341 12.15 23.07 -19.86
CA ILE A 341 11.33 23.08 -21.08
C ILE A 341 9.85 23.30 -20.74
N GLU A 342 9.31 22.58 -19.75
CA GLU A 342 7.90 22.75 -19.34
C GLU A 342 7.61 24.16 -18.82
N LEU A 343 8.53 24.74 -18.05
CA LEU A 343 8.45 26.11 -17.54
C LEU A 343 8.46 27.14 -18.67
N ALA A 344 9.34 26.96 -19.67
CA ALA A 344 9.42 27.86 -20.83
C ALA A 344 8.21 27.72 -21.76
N ALA A 345 7.78 26.49 -22.05
CA ALA A 345 6.61 26.21 -22.87
C ALA A 345 5.33 26.80 -22.27
N GLY A 346 5.18 26.76 -20.94
CA GLY A 346 4.07 27.39 -20.21
C GLY A 346 3.99 28.92 -20.35
N ARG A 347 4.99 29.59 -20.96
CA ARG A 347 4.99 31.04 -21.23
C ARG A 347 4.57 31.41 -22.64
N VAL A 348 4.52 30.44 -23.55
CA VAL A 348 4.17 30.67 -24.96
C VAL A 348 2.76 31.22 -25.10
N ASP A 349 1.84 30.84 -24.20
CA ASP A 349 0.49 31.35 -24.26
C ASP A 349 0.42 32.88 -24.05
N ALA A 350 1.21 33.39 -23.10
CA ALA A 350 1.22 34.81 -22.75
C ALA A 350 2.09 35.68 -23.67
N TYR A 351 3.25 35.19 -24.12
CA TYR A 351 4.24 36.00 -24.85
C TYR A 351 4.46 35.57 -26.30
N GLY A 352 4.03 34.35 -26.67
CA GLY A 352 4.38 33.74 -27.95
C GLY A 352 5.82 33.21 -27.98
N ILE A 353 6.15 32.43 -29.02
CA ILE A 353 7.42 31.69 -29.11
C ILE A 353 8.63 32.64 -29.20
N ARG A 354 8.55 33.65 -30.06
CA ARG A 354 9.68 34.56 -30.35
C ARG A 354 10.07 35.40 -29.14
N GLU A 355 9.08 36.00 -28.48
CA GLU A 355 9.30 36.80 -27.28
C GLU A 355 9.79 35.93 -26.11
N THR A 356 9.25 34.71 -25.97
CA THR A 356 9.75 33.75 -24.98
C THR A 356 11.24 33.44 -25.19
N ALA A 357 11.66 33.27 -26.45
CA ALA A 357 13.08 33.05 -26.78
C ALA A 357 13.97 34.24 -26.41
N ALA A 358 13.51 35.47 -26.70
CA ALA A 358 14.24 36.70 -26.40
C ALA A 358 14.41 36.91 -24.89
N LEU A 359 13.32 36.85 -24.13
CA LEU A 359 13.33 37.03 -22.67
C LEU A 359 14.17 35.96 -21.95
N LEU A 360 14.13 34.71 -22.45
CA LEU A 360 14.95 33.63 -21.91
C LEU A 360 16.44 33.87 -22.20
N ASN A 361 16.77 34.37 -23.40
CA ASN A 361 18.15 34.67 -23.80
C ASN A 361 18.80 35.69 -22.87
N ASP A 362 18.12 36.79 -22.59
CA ASP A 362 18.64 37.86 -21.75
C ASP A 362 18.97 37.36 -20.34
N ARG A 363 18.12 36.47 -19.79
CA ARG A 363 18.31 35.90 -18.46
C ARG A 363 19.43 34.86 -18.39
N LEU A 364 19.54 33.99 -19.38
CA LEU A 364 20.62 33.00 -19.42
C LEU A 364 21.99 33.66 -19.66
N ASN A 365 22.05 34.76 -20.41
CA ASN A 365 23.29 35.52 -20.64
C ASN A 365 23.77 36.25 -19.38
N LEU A 366 22.85 36.79 -18.56
CA LEU A 366 23.19 37.42 -17.27
C LEU A 366 23.86 36.45 -16.27
N LEU A 367 23.73 35.13 -16.47
CA LEU A 367 24.38 34.11 -15.64
C LEU A 367 25.78 33.74 -16.13
N GLY A 368 26.05 33.87 -17.43
CA GLY A 368 27.39 33.62 -18.00
C GLY A 368 28.48 34.52 -17.41
N GLU A 369 28.08 35.67 -16.85
CA GLU A 369 28.97 36.64 -16.22
C GLU A 369 29.16 36.44 -14.70
N GLY A 370 28.38 35.54 -14.05
CA GLY A 370 28.31 35.41 -12.58
C GLY A 370 28.38 33.98 -12.02
N LYS A 371 29.47 33.69 -11.29
CA LYS A 371 29.79 32.47 -10.49
C LYS A 371 30.10 31.17 -11.27
N ARG A 372 31.41 30.87 -11.36
CA ARG A 372 32.05 29.71 -12.03
C ARG A 372 31.99 28.35 -11.28
N THR A 373 31.21 28.21 -10.22
CA THR A 373 31.40 27.10 -9.25
C THR A 373 30.29 26.05 -9.20
N ALA A 374 29.26 26.11 -10.06
CA ALA A 374 28.22 25.07 -10.17
C ALA A 374 28.21 24.46 -11.59
N LEU A 375 27.90 23.16 -11.70
CA LEU A 375 27.74 22.47 -12.99
C LEU A 375 26.71 23.22 -13.87
N ALA A 376 27.05 23.51 -15.13
CA ALA A 376 26.28 24.37 -16.04
C ALA A 376 24.76 24.08 -16.06
N ARG A 377 24.37 22.80 -16.05
CA ARG A 377 22.97 22.37 -16.08
C ARG A 377 22.15 22.75 -14.83
N HIS A 378 22.78 22.80 -13.65
CA HIS A 378 22.11 23.28 -12.43
C HIS A 378 21.84 24.78 -12.49
N GLN A 379 22.72 25.54 -13.15
CA GLN A 379 22.54 26.97 -13.35
C GLN A 379 21.37 27.22 -14.31
N THR A 380 21.25 26.47 -15.39
CA THR A 380 20.15 26.57 -16.36
C THR A 380 18.78 26.40 -15.69
N LEU A 381 18.56 25.35 -14.89
CA LEU A 381 17.26 25.18 -14.23
C LEU A 381 16.98 26.31 -13.20
N SER A 382 17.98 26.71 -12.41
CA SER A 382 17.82 27.82 -11.46
C SER A 382 17.47 29.12 -12.20
N ALA A 383 18.14 29.38 -13.32
CA ALA A 383 17.87 30.51 -14.21
C ALA A 383 16.44 30.54 -14.71
N THR A 384 15.98 29.39 -15.22
CA THR A 384 14.63 29.27 -15.77
C THR A 384 13.59 29.45 -14.68
N LEU A 385 13.86 29.01 -13.44
CA LEU A 385 13.01 29.26 -12.28
C LEU A 385 13.01 30.75 -11.87
N ASP A 386 14.16 31.42 -11.83
CA ASP A 386 14.27 32.85 -11.57
C ASP A 386 13.50 33.67 -12.62
N TRP A 387 13.72 33.40 -13.90
CA TRP A 387 12.97 34.02 -15.00
C TRP A 387 11.45 33.74 -14.89
N SER A 388 11.07 32.48 -14.68
CA SER A 388 9.67 32.08 -14.53
C SER A 388 9.01 32.81 -13.37
N TYR A 389 9.70 32.95 -12.25
CA TYR A 389 9.23 33.65 -11.07
C TYR A 389 9.11 35.16 -11.32
N ASP A 390 10.09 35.76 -11.99
CA ASP A 390 10.10 37.19 -12.31
C ASP A 390 9.01 37.58 -13.32
N LEU A 391 8.48 36.63 -14.09
CA LEU A 391 7.31 36.88 -14.95
C LEU A 391 5.95 36.68 -14.24
N LEU A 392 5.94 36.21 -13.00
CA LEU A 392 4.70 36.10 -12.23
C LEU A 392 4.24 37.47 -11.75
N SER A 393 2.91 37.65 -11.67
CA SER A 393 2.34 38.79 -10.96
C SER A 393 2.70 38.73 -9.48
N GLU A 394 2.60 39.86 -8.78
CA GLU A 394 2.90 39.90 -7.35
C GLU A 394 2.07 38.90 -6.54
N SER A 395 0.77 38.81 -6.85
CA SER A 395 -0.14 37.83 -6.23
C SER A 395 0.31 36.39 -6.50
N GLU A 396 0.71 36.06 -7.72
CA GLU A 396 1.18 34.72 -8.08
C GLU A 396 2.50 34.36 -7.39
N ARG A 397 3.45 35.30 -7.30
CA ARG A 397 4.71 35.12 -6.56
C ARG A 397 4.46 34.84 -5.08
N LEU A 398 3.48 35.54 -4.51
CA LEU A 398 3.09 35.37 -3.11
C LEU A 398 2.38 34.03 -2.88
N ILE A 399 1.50 33.61 -3.78
CA ILE A 399 0.87 32.29 -3.73
C ILE A 399 1.92 31.19 -3.84
N LEU A 400 2.80 31.22 -4.84
CA LEU A 400 3.81 30.18 -5.05
C LEU A 400 4.74 30.03 -3.83
N ARG A 401 5.25 31.14 -3.28
CA ARG A 401 6.14 31.08 -2.11
C ARG A 401 5.41 30.53 -0.88
N ARG A 402 4.17 30.96 -0.62
CA ARG A 402 3.40 30.52 0.56
C ARG A 402 3.00 29.04 0.44
N LEU A 403 2.62 28.58 -0.75
CA LEU A 403 2.28 27.17 -0.99
C LEU A 403 3.50 26.24 -0.95
N SER A 404 4.72 26.76 -1.10
CA SER A 404 5.94 25.94 -1.02
C SER A 404 6.18 25.32 0.36
N VAL A 405 5.42 25.70 1.38
CA VAL A 405 5.43 25.06 2.70
C VAL A 405 4.92 23.61 2.68
N PHE A 406 4.03 23.26 1.75
CA PHE A 406 3.51 21.90 1.63
C PHE A 406 4.64 20.95 1.21
N ALA A 407 4.81 19.86 1.95
CA ALA A 407 5.79 18.81 1.68
C ALA A 407 5.23 17.69 0.79
N GLY A 408 3.90 17.55 0.73
CA GLY A 408 3.23 16.59 -0.14
C GLY A 408 2.01 17.20 -0.83
N ASN A 409 1.09 16.34 -1.25
CA ASN A 409 -0.16 16.75 -1.89
C ASN A 409 -1.03 17.59 -0.96
N PHE A 410 -1.76 18.56 -1.52
CA PHE A 410 -2.66 19.42 -0.77
C PHE A 410 -3.96 19.72 -1.55
N THR A 411 -4.99 20.12 -0.82
CA THR A 411 -6.31 20.46 -1.37
C THR A 411 -6.43 21.96 -1.62
N LEU A 412 -7.46 22.38 -2.38
CA LEU A 412 -7.76 23.81 -2.54
C LEU A 412 -8.07 24.48 -1.20
N GLU A 413 -8.75 23.78 -0.29
CA GLU A 413 -9.03 24.28 1.06
C GLU A 413 -7.75 24.52 1.86
N ALA A 414 -6.80 23.59 1.80
CA ALA A 414 -5.49 23.75 2.42
C ALA A 414 -4.77 24.97 1.84
N ALA A 415 -4.73 25.08 0.50
CA ALA A 415 -4.10 26.19 -0.18
C ALA A 415 -4.68 27.54 0.27
N ARG A 416 -6.00 27.67 0.34
CA ARG A 416 -6.71 28.86 0.85
C ARG A 416 -6.34 29.18 2.29
N SER A 417 -6.33 28.18 3.18
CA SER A 417 -6.00 28.39 4.58
C SER A 417 -4.58 28.95 4.79
N ILE A 418 -3.65 28.65 3.89
CA ILE A 418 -2.25 29.06 3.99
C ILE A 418 -1.96 30.35 3.22
N ALA A 419 -2.46 30.46 1.98
CA ALA A 419 -2.13 31.57 1.10
C ALA A 419 -2.94 32.85 1.38
N VAL A 420 -4.21 32.73 1.81
CA VAL A 420 -5.07 33.89 2.09
C VAL A 420 -4.52 34.68 3.29
N GLY A 421 -4.42 36.00 3.12
CA GLY A 421 -3.86 36.92 4.10
C GLY A 421 -4.29 38.35 3.81
N ILE A 422 -3.55 39.33 4.35
CA ILE A 422 -3.85 40.75 4.14
C ILE A 422 -3.74 41.13 2.64
N ASP A 423 -2.78 40.52 1.94
CA ASP A 423 -2.45 40.87 0.55
C ASP A 423 -3.13 39.98 -0.50
N LEU A 424 -3.81 38.91 -0.07
CA LEU A 424 -4.42 37.91 -0.95
C LEU A 424 -5.81 37.54 -0.45
N ASP A 425 -6.82 37.80 -1.29
CA ASP A 425 -8.16 37.28 -1.08
C ASP A 425 -8.33 35.85 -1.63
N ASP A 426 -9.48 35.26 -1.31
CA ASP A 426 -9.80 33.90 -1.70
C ASP A 426 -9.87 33.69 -3.23
N ALA A 427 -10.43 34.66 -3.97
CA ALA A 427 -10.60 34.58 -5.41
C ALA A 427 -9.25 34.67 -6.14
N GLN A 428 -8.34 35.50 -5.65
CA GLN A 428 -6.96 35.61 -6.12
C GLN A 428 -6.19 34.31 -5.91
N VAL A 429 -6.36 33.63 -4.77
CA VAL A 429 -5.72 32.33 -4.53
C VAL A 429 -6.19 31.26 -5.51
N VAL A 430 -7.51 31.15 -5.72
CA VAL A 430 -8.07 30.16 -6.67
C VAL A 430 -7.59 30.42 -8.09
N THR A 431 -7.66 31.67 -8.54
CA THR A 431 -7.24 32.07 -9.89
C THR A 431 -5.73 31.91 -10.06
N GLY A 432 -4.96 32.25 -9.04
CA GLY A 432 -3.51 32.12 -9.04
C GLY A 432 -3.05 30.65 -9.07
N ILE A 433 -3.73 29.73 -8.38
CA ILE A 433 -3.45 28.29 -8.48
C ILE A 433 -3.68 27.80 -9.91
N ALA A 434 -4.81 28.16 -10.53
CA ALA A 434 -5.08 27.79 -11.92
C ALA A 434 -4.02 28.34 -12.89
N SER A 435 -3.60 29.59 -12.69
CA SER A 435 -2.52 30.23 -13.45
C SER A 435 -1.16 29.53 -13.25
N LEU A 436 -0.80 29.19 -12.01
CA LEU A 436 0.44 28.48 -11.69
C LEU A 436 0.47 27.06 -12.28
N ILE A 437 -0.67 26.39 -12.39
CA ILE A 437 -0.80 25.10 -13.10
C ILE A 437 -0.55 25.30 -14.60
N GLY A 438 -1.18 26.30 -15.22
CA GLY A 438 -0.95 26.63 -16.64
C GLY A 438 0.51 27.00 -16.94
N LYS A 439 1.23 27.50 -15.92
CA LYS A 439 2.66 27.86 -16.00
C LYS A 439 3.61 26.74 -15.55
N SER A 440 3.11 25.52 -15.32
CA SER A 440 3.88 24.34 -14.89
C SER A 440 4.65 24.53 -13.57
N LEU A 441 4.20 25.44 -12.70
CA LEU A 441 4.75 25.67 -11.36
C LEU A 441 4.01 24.86 -10.28
N LEU A 442 2.79 24.41 -10.60
CA LEU A 442 2.00 23.46 -9.82
C LEU A 442 1.54 22.31 -10.71
N ALA A 443 1.45 21.11 -10.14
CA ALA A 443 0.90 19.94 -10.81
C ALA A 443 -0.39 19.50 -10.13
N THR A 444 -1.29 18.86 -10.90
CA THR A 444 -2.48 18.20 -10.38
C THR A 444 -2.30 16.68 -10.38
N ASP A 445 -2.76 16.02 -9.33
CA ASP A 445 -2.83 14.56 -9.26
C ASP A 445 -4.21 14.12 -9.74
N GLY A 446 -4.25 13.44 -10.88
CA GLY A 446 -5.48 13.11 -11.59
C GLY A 446 -5.94 11.69 -11.28
N ASP A 447 -6.83 11.53 -10.30
CA ASP A 447 -7.70 10.35 -10.18
C ASP A 447 -8.76 10.42 -9.06
N ASN A 448 -8.74 11.45 -8.20
CA ASN A 448 -9.70 11.57 -7.09
C ASN A 448 -10.88 12.50 -7.39
N LYS A 449 -12.04 12.21 -6.76
CA LYS A 449 -13.27 13.03 -6.77
C LYS A 449 -13.07 14.50 -6.35
N ALA A 450 -11.89 14.86 -5.84
CA ALA A 450 -11.48 16.23 -5.52
C ALA A 450 -10.04 16.45 -6.00
N ALA A 451 -9.81 17.54 -6.73
CA ALA A 451 -8.50 17.90 -7.25
C ALA A 451 -7.45 17.98 -6.12
N ARG A 452 -6.32 17.32 -6.33
CA ARG A 452 -5.13 17.40 -5.48
C ARG A 452 -4.05 18.15 -6.23
N TYR A 453 -3.35 19.02 -5.51
CA TYR A 453 -2.25 19.82 -6.04
C TYR A 453 -0.95 19.39 -5.39
N ARG A 454 0.15 19.55 -6.12
CA ARG A 454 1.50 19.34 -5.60
C ARG A 454 2.48 20.31 -6.23
N LEU A 455 3.51 20.69 -5.49
CA LEU A 455 4.70 21.31 -6.06
C LEU A 455 5.69 20.22 -6.46
N LEU A 456 6.37 20.39 -7.59
CA LEU A 456 7.55 19.59 -7.91
C LEU A 456 8.67 19.95 -6.93
N ASP A 457 9.47 18.97 -6.49
CA ASP A 457 10.50 19.16 -5.44
C ASP A 457 11.43 20.33 -5.72
N THR A 458 11.86 20.51 -6.98
CA THR A 458 12.70 21.62 -7.41
C THR A 458 12.00 22.97 -7.32
N THR A 459 10.72 23.04 -7.71
CA THR A 459 9.91 24.26 -7.61
C THR A 459 9.60 24.59 -6.17
N ARG A 460 9.31 23.58 -5.34
CA ARG A 460 9.10 23.70 -3.90
C ARG A 460 10.34 24.23 -3.19
N ALA A 461 11.50 23.62 -3.44
CA ALA A 461 12.76 24.05 -2.84
C ALA A 461 13.10 25.50 -3.21
N TYR A 462 12.88 25.88 -4.47
CA TYR A 462 13.06 27.24 -4.94
C TYR A 462 12.09 28.23 -4.25
N GLY A 463 10.80 27.90 -4.19
CA GLY A 463 9.80 28.74 -3.54
C GLY A 463 9.99 28.86 -2.02
N LEU A 464 10.45 27.80 -1.35
CA LEU A 464 10.89 27.84 0.06
C LEU A 464 12.06 28.79 0.26
N GLY A 465 13.04 28.82 -0.66
CA GLY A 465 14.13 29.79 -0.65
C GLY A 465 13.63 31.23 -0.75
N LYS A 466 12.66 31.51 -1.62
CA LYS A 466 12.03 32.84 -1.73
C LYS A 466 11.18 33.19 -0.49
N LEU A 467 10.51 32.21 0.13
CA LEU A 467 9.76 32.39 1.37
C LEU A 467 10.68 32.71 2.56
N ALA A 468 11.82 32.01 2.67
CA ALA A 468 12.84 32.31 3.68
C ALA A 468 13.36 33.74 3.54
N GLY A 469 13.60 34.19 2.30
CA GLY A 469 14.02 35.56 2.01
C GLY A 469 12.96 36.65 2.23
N SER A 470 11.67 36.31 2.38
CA SER A 470 10.61 37.31 2.59
C SER A 470 10.35 37.66 4.05
N GLY A 471 10.92 36.91 5.00
CA GLY A 471 10.64 37.06 6.43
C GLY A 471 9.29 36.50 6.90
N GLU A 472 8.50 35.88 6.01
CA GLU A 472 7.19 35.29 6.33
C GLU A 472 7.26 33.80 6.70
N LEU A 473 8.44 33.18 6.64
CA LEU A 473 8.62 31.72 6.74
C LEU A 473 7.94 31.13 7.98
N ASP A 474 8.22 31.67 9.16
CA ASP A 474 7.68 31.14 10.42
C ASP A 474 6.18 31.38 10.53
N TYR A 475 5.69 32.52 10.04
CA TYR A 475 4.26 32.80 9.99
C TYR A 475 3.52 31.78 9.13
N ILE A 476 4.05 31.46 7.95
CA ILE A 476 3.44 30.50 7.03
C ILE A 476 3.55 29.06 7.55
N LYS A 477 4.70 28.67 8.12
CA LYS A 477 4.85 27.35 8.74
C LYS A 477 3.94 27.17 9.96
N ARG A 478 3.72 28.22 10.77
CA ARG A 478 2.72 28.21 11.85
C ARG A 478 1.31 27.97 11.33
N ARG A 479 0.91 28.69 10.27
CA ARG A 479 -0.41 28.48 9.64
C ARG A 479 -0.55 27.07 9.10
N HIS A 480 0.50 26.53 8.49
CA HIS A 480 0.53 25.17 7.97
C HIS A 480 0.33 24.12 9.07
N ALA A 481 1.13 24.17 10.14
CA ALA A 481 0.98 23.26 11.28
C ALA A 481 -0.41 23.42 11.95
N SER A 482 -0.89 24.64 12.11
CA SER A 482 -2.20 24.93 12.71
C SER A 482 -3.38 24.43 11.86
N TYR A 483 -3.24 24.46 10.53
CA TYR A 483 -4.25 23.92 9.61
C TYR A 483 -4.41 22.41 9.79
N TYR A 484 -3.29 21.67 9.75
CA TYR A 484 -3.33 20.22 9.94
C TYR A 484 -3.76 19.84 11.35
N LYS A 485 -3.30 20.57 12.38
CA LYS A 485 -3.79 20.42 13.76
C LYS A 485 -5.32 20.47 13.78
N ARG A 486 -5.92 21.51 13.21
CA ARG A 486 -7.38 21.70 13.17
C ARG A 486 -8.10 20.61 12.37
N ILE A 487 -7.51 20.11 11.29
CA ILE A 487 -8.09 18.97 10.55
C ILE A 487 -8.17 17.76 11.47
N PHE A 488 -7.05 17.39 12.10
CA PHE A 488 -6.98 16.18 12.89
C PHE A 488 -7.75 16.27 14.21
N GLU A 489 -7.87 17.46 14.82
CA GLU A 489 -8.76 17.72 15.97
C GLU A 489 -10.27 17.60 15.63
N ARG A 490 -10.65 17.76 14.35
CA ARG A 490 -12.05 17.69 13.90
C ARG A 490 -12.48 16.31 13.42
N ILE A 491 -11.53 15.39 13.25
CA ILE A 491 -11.86 14.02 12.85
C ILE A 491 -12.60 13.39 14.02
N ASP A 492 -13.90 13.17 13.84
CA ASP A 492 -14.73 12.53 14.86
C ASP A 492 -14.21 11.11 15.11
N HIS A 493 -13.54 10.95 16.25
CA HIS A 493 -12.91 9.71 16.69
C HIS A 493 -13.93 8.60 17.02
N THR A 494 -15.23 8.90 17.01
CA THR A 494 -16.29 7.91 17.22
C THR A 494 -16.71 7.19 15.93
N SER A 495 -16.41 7.75 14.76
CA SER A 495 -16.75 7.21 13.45
C SER A 495 -15.81 6.05 13.06
N SER A 496 -16.21 4.84 13.45
CA SER A 496 -15.45 3.60 13.30
C SER A 496 -15.71 2.96 11.92
N GLY A 497 -14.88 3.31 10.94
CA GLY A 497 -14.94 2.74 9.58
C GLY A 497 -13.57 2.37 9.04
N VAL A 498 -13.47 1.24 8.34
CA VAL A 498 -12.27 0.75 7.65
C VAL A 498 -11.75 1.72 6.57
N GLU A 499 -12.59 2.70 6.17
CA GLU A 499 -12.26 3.75 5.20
C GLU A 499 -11.67 5.04 5.85
N GLY A 500 -11.63 5.12 7.19
CA GLY A 500 -11.36 6.37 7.93
C GLY A 500 -9.98 7.00 7.70
N PHE A 501 -8.88 6.26 7.90
CA PHE A 501 -7.54 6.88 7.92
C PHE A 501 -6.63 6.57 6.74
N SER A 502 -6.96 5.59 5.88
CA SER A 502 -6.30 5.49 4.56
C SER A 502 -6.55 6.74 3.72
N THR A 503 -7.68 7.41 3.97
CA THR A 503 -8.05 8.71 3.38
C THR A 503 -7.12 9.84 3.85
N TYR A 504 -6.55 9.74 5.05
CA TYR A 504 -5.66 10.76 5.63
C TYR A 504 -4.17 10.45 5.49
N ALA A 505 -3.81 9.28 4.95
CA ALA A 505 -2.42 8.92 4.63
C ALA A 505 -1.77 9.87 3.62
N GLU A 506 -2.57 10.60 2.84
CA GLU A 506 -2.09 11.66 1.93
C GLU A 506 -1.59 12.92 2.66
N HIS A 507 -1.95 13.11 3.94
CA HIS A 507 -1.53 14.27 4.73
C HIS A 507 -0.25 14.03 5.52
N LEU A 508 0.26 12.79 5.54
CA LEU A 508 1.37 12.40 6.41
C LEU A 508 2.62 13.27 6.20
N ASP A 509 2.96 13.58 4.94
CA ASP A 509 4.12 14.39 4.60
C ASP A 509 4.00 15.81 5.15
N ASN A 510 2.80 16.38 5.06
CA ASN A 510 2.53 17.72 5.59
C ASN A 510 2.45 17.72 7.13
N VAL A 511 1.94 16.65 7.75
CA VAL A 511 1.96 16.47 9.21
C VAL A 511 3.41 16.39 9.72
N ARG A 512 4.25 15.57 9.08
CA ARG A 512 5.68 15.44 9.41
C ARG A 512 6.39 16.79 9.28
N ALA A 513 6.18 17.51 8.19
CA ALA A 513 6.78 18.83 7.99
C ALA A 513 6.31 19.85 9.04
N GLY A 514 5.04 19.80 9.44
CA GLY A 514 4.49 20.64 10.51
C GLY A 514 5.12 20.34 11.87
N LEU A 515 5.18 19.07 12.26
CA LEU A 515 5.79 18.62 13.51
C LEU A 515 7.28 18.97 13.58
N GLU A 516 8.03 18.71 12.51
CA GLU A 516 9.47 18.98 12.48
C GLU A 516 9.75 20.49 12.64
N TRP A 517 8.97 21.35 11.99
CA TRP A 517 9.09 22.79 12.22
C TRP A 517 8.70 23.18 13.64
N CYS A 518 7.56 22.70 14.16
CA CYS A 518 7.08 23.07 15.49
C CYS A 518 8.10 22.78 16.60
N PHE A 519 8.84 21.68 16.49
CA PHE A 519 9.87 21.30 17.47
C PHE A 519 11.30 21.72 17.07
N SER A 520 11.45 22.54 16.03
CA SER A 520 12.72 23.19 15.66
C SER A 520 12.86 24.56 16.37
N ASP A 521 14.00 25.23 16.21
CA ASP A 521 14.19 26.63 16.60
C ASP A 521 14.17 27.49 15.31
N PRO A 522 13.26 28.48 15.13
CA PRO A 522 12.33 29.11 16.09
C PRO A 522 10.87 28.60 16.02
N GLY A 523 10.69 27.28 16.04
CA GLY A 523 9.39 26.62 15.94
C GLY A 523 8.39 26.95 17.07
N ASP A 524 7.12 26.63 16.83
CA ASP A 524 6.04 26.78 17.83
C ASP A 524 5.72 25.44 18.51
N ILE A 525 6.37 25.21 19.65
CA ILE A 525 6.24 23.98 20.44
C ILE A 525 4.79 23.73 20.88
N ARG A 526 4.03 24.78 21.22
CA ARG A 526 2.63 24.64 21.67
C ARG A 526 1.73 24.11 20.55
N VAL A 527 1.93 24.60 19.33
CA VAL A 527 1.27 24.05 18.14
C VAL A 527 1.76 22.62 17.88
N GLY A 528 3.04 22.34 18.10
CA GLY A 528 3.65 21.02 17.96
C GLY A 528 3.03 19.96 18.87
N ILE A 529 2.90 20.25 20.16
CA ILE A 529 2.27 19.37 21.15
C ILE A 529 0.82 19.07 20.73
N ALA A 530 0.06 20.09 20.36
CA ALA A 530 -1.33 19.92 19.95
C ALA A 530 -1.47 19.13 18.63
N LEU A 531 -0.59 19.36 17.67
CA LEU A 531 -0.54 18.59 16.42
C LEU A 531 -0.15 17.13 16.67
N ALA A 532 0.83 16.89 17.55
CA ALA A 532 1.27 15.55 17.91
C ALA A 532 0.13 14.76 18.57
N ALA A 533 -0.54 15.34 19.56
CA ALA A 533 -1.73 14.77 20.21
C ALA A 533 -2.81 14.42 19.18
N ALA A 534 -3.19 15.37 18.32
CA ALA A 534 -4.22 15.16 17.30
C ALA A 534 -3.87 14.06 16.27
N THR A 535 -2.58 13.76 16.07
CA THR A 535 -2.09 12.83 15.03
C THR A 535 -1.59 11.50 15.58
N VAL A 536 -1.54 11.29 16.91
CA VAL A 536 -1.13 9.99 17.50
C VAL A 536 -1.90 8.82 16.90
N ARG A 537 -3.18 9.07 16.64
CA ARG A 537 -4.09 8.09 16.09
C ARG A 537 -3.73 7.67 14.68
N LEU A 538 -3.41 8.64 13.83
CA LEU A 538 -2.96 8.41 12.46
C LEU A 538 -1.70 7.54 12.46
N PHE A 539 -0.72 7.86 13.32
CA PHE A 539 0.52 7.08 13.41
C PHE A 539 0.26 5.64 13.89
N LEU A 540 -0.56 5.46 14.93
CA LEU A 540 -0.91 4.13 15.45
C LEU A 540 -1.69 3.27 14.43
N GLU A 541 -2.62 3.88 13.69
CA GLU A 541 -3.39 3.20 12.64
C GLU A 541 -2.52 2.75 11.47
N MET A 542 -1.56 3.60 11.07
CA MET A 542 -0.59 3.27 10.02
C MET A 542 0.59 2.43 10.52
N SER A 543 0.56 1.98 11.78
CA SER A 543 1.65 1.23 12.43
C SER A 543 3.01 1.94 12.40
N LEU A 544 3.00 3.28 12.36
CA LEU A 544 4.18 4.15 12.45
C LEU A 544 4.58 4.35 13.91
N LEU A 545 4.84 3.26 14.62
CA LEU A 545 5.06 3.24 16.07
C LEU A 545 6.29 4.07 16.49
N THR A 546 7.37 4.04 15.70
CA THR A 546 8.58 4.84 15.96
C THR A 546 8.32 6.34 15.87
N GLU A 547 7.54 6.78 14.89
CA GLU A 547 7.16 8.20 14.77
C GLU A 547 6.22 8.61 15.88
N CYS A 548 5.22 7.78 16.19
CA CYS A 548 4.28 8.02 17.29
C CYS A 548 5.04 8.20 18.61
N ARG A 549 5.97 7.28 18.92
CA ARG A 549 6.88 7.37 20.06
C ARG A 549 7.68 8.67 20.04
N ARG A 550 8.40 8.95 18.94
CA ARG A 550 9.28 10.14 18.81
C ARG A 550 8.52 11.43 19.13
N TRP A 551 7.34 11.60 18.54
CA TRP A 551 6.55 12.82 18.71
C TRP A 551 5.90 12.92 20.09
N ALA A 552 5.48 11.79 20.67
CA ALA A 552 5.00 11.76 22.05
C ALA A 552 6.12 12.11 23.05
N GLU A 553 7.31 11.53 22.92
CA GLU A 553 8.46 11.82 23.79
C GLU A 553 8.91 13.29 23.69
N ARG A 554 9.02 13.84 22.47
CA ARG A 554 9.34 15.25 22.25
C ARG A 554 8.29 16.17 22.86
N SER A 555 7.01 15.83 22.74
CA SER A 555 5.91 16.62 23.32
C SER A 555 5.96 16.59 24.85
N ILE A 556 6.07 15.40 25.45
CA ILE A 556 6.10 15.22 26.90
C ILE A 556 7.31 15.92 27.52
N THR A 557 8.47 15.87 26.86
CA THR A 557 9.68 16.56 27.31
C THR A 557 9.53 18.08 27.27
N ALA A 558 8.71 18.60 26.35
CA ALA A 558 8.52 20.02 26.13
C ALA A 558 7.31 20.63 26.86
N PHE A 559 6.57 19.85 27.66
CA PHE A 559 5.41 20.34 28.41
C PHE A 559 5.75 21.47 29.37
N ASP A 560 4.89 22.48 29.38
CA ASP A 560 4.82 23.45 30.46
C ASP A 560 3.76 23.05 31.50
N GLU A 561 3.54 23.89 32.51
CA GLU A 561 2.56 23.62 33.58
C GLU A 561 1.12 23.54 33.05
N SER A 562 0.81 24.21 31.93
CA SER A 562 -0.53 24.21 31.35
C SER A 562 -0.85 22.95 30.54
N ASP A 563 0.17 22.20 30.12
CA ASP A 563 -0.01 20.93 29.42
C ASP A 563 -0.24 19.75 30.39
N ARG A 564 0.23 19.87 31.63
CA ARG A 564 0.10 18.82 32.66
C ARG A 564 -1.34 18.67 33.12
N GLY A 565 -1.80 17.43 33.29
CA GLY A 565 -3.18 17.13 33.68
C GLY A 565 -4.18 17.25 32.52
N SER A 566 -3.73 17.56 31.30
CA SER A 566 -4.62 17.82 30.18
C SER A 566 -5.02 16.53 29.43
N ALA A 567 -6.13 16.59 28.71
CA ALA A 567 -6.52 15.51 27.78
C ALA A 567 -5.44 15.22 26.72
N ARG A 568 -4.64 16.22 26.34
CA ARG A 568 -3.51 16.02 25.41
C ARG A 568 -2.38 15.23 26.05
N GLU A 569 -2.09 15.46 27.33
CA GLU A 569 -1.13 14.62 28.07
C GLU A 569 -1.61 13.17 28.08
N MET A 570 -2.89 12.95 28.40
CA MET A 570 -3.50 11.62 28.40
C MET A 570 -3.33 10.91 27.04
N GLU A 571 -3.67 11.58 25.95
CA GLU A 571 -3.54 11.03 24.59
C GLU A 571 -2.09 10.67 24.23
N LEU A 572 -1.14 11.58 24.52
CA LEU A 572 0.28 11.39 24.24
C LEU A 572 0.89 10.26 25.09
N ARG A 573 0.52 10.17 26.37
CA ARG A 573 0.95 9.10 27.29
C ARG A 573 0.41 7.74 26.85
N SER A 574 -0.86 7.68 26.50
CA SER A 574 -1.51 6.48 25.95
C SER A 574 -0.78 6.01 24.69
N ALA A 575 -0.53 6.92 23.75
CA ALA A 575 0.14 6.63 22.50
C ALA A 575 1.61 6.20 22.68
N LEU A 576 2.33 6.83 23.62
CA LEU A 576 3.69 6.45 23.98
C LEU A 576 3.73 5.02 24.54
N GLY A 577 2.87 4.74 25.53
CA GLY A 577 2.77 3.42 26.16
C GLY A 577 2.48 2.32 25.15
N LEU A 578 1.52 2.55 24.24
CA LEU A 578 1.22 1.62 23.14
C LEU A 578 2.40 1.43 22.18
N SER A 579 3.03 2.53 21.76
CA SER A 579 4.15 2.48 20.83
C SER A 579 5.33 1.70 21.41
N LEU A 580 5.65 1.92 22.69
CA LEU A 580 6.69 1.15 23.40
C LEU A 580 6.29 -0.32 23.54
N MET A 581 5.07 -0.60 24.00
CA MET A 581 4.58 -1.97 24.20
C MET A 581 4.69 -2.82 22.92
N PHE A 582 4.39 -2.23 21.75
CA PHE A 582 4.39 -2.95 20.48
C PHE A 582 5.70 -2.88 19.70
N ALA A 583 6.55 -1.87 19.91
CA ALA A 583 7.82 -1.72 19.21
C ALA A 583 9.01 -2.31 19.99
N THR A 584 9.04 -2.16 21.32
CA THR A 584 10.18 -2.58 22.16
C THR A 584 9.80 -3.58 23.25
N GLY A 585 8.52 -3.96 23.35
CA GLY A 585 8.01 -4.94 24.30
C GLY A 585 7.44 -4.32 25.57
N ASN A 586 7.02 -5.17 26.52
CA ASN A 586 6.35 -4.75 27.76
C ASN A 586 7.36 -4.21 28.80
N SER A 587 7.96 -3.05 28.53
CA SER A 587 8.91 -2.39 29.43
C SER A 587 8.20 -1.64 30.58
N ASP A 588 8.94 -1.36 31.67
CA ASP A 588 8.44 -0.50 32.75
C ASP A 588 8.09 0.91 32.26
N GLU A 589 8.79 1.41 31.23
CA GLU A 589 8.49 2.68 30.58
C GLU A 589 7.12 2.64 29.89
N ALA A 590 6.80 1.54 29.18
CA ALA A 590 5.49 1.35 28.58
C ALA A 590 4.39 1.31 29.65
N ARG A 591 4.62 0.55 30.75
CA ARG A 591 3.70 0.49 31.88
C ARG A 591 3.46 1.87 32.50
N GLY A 592 4.54 2.60 32.80
CA GLY A 592 4.47 3.93 33.42
C GLY A 592 3.70 4.93 32.55
N ALA A 593 3.91 4.91 31.24
CA ALA A 593 3.16 5.75 30.32
C ALA A 593 1.66 5.41 30.28
N LEU A 594 1.30 4.11 30.23
CA LEU A 594 -0.10 3.68 30.25
C LEU A 594 -0.79 3.98 31.59
N LEU A 595 -0.11 3.75 32.72
CA LEU A 595 -0.64 4.08 34.06
C LEU A 595 -0.89 5.58 34.22
N ARG A 596 0.04 6.43 33.78
CA ARG A 596 -0.17 7.88 33.80
C ARG A 596 -1.33 8.30 32.90
N GLY A 597 -1.49 7.65 31.75
CA GLY A 597 -2.67 7.85 30.90
C GLY A 597 -3.97 7.49 31.63
N LEU A 598 -4.00 6.36 32.35
CA LEU A 598 -5.18 5.90 33.08
C LEU A 598 -5.55 6.87 34.21
N GLU A 599 -4.57 7.29 35.01
CA GLU A 599 -4.74 8.28 36.08
C GLU A 599 -5.36 9.58 35.53
N LEU A 600 -4.87 10.07 34.39
CA LEU A 600 -5.42 11.26 33.75
C LEU A 600 -6.85 11.05 33.23
N ALA A 601 -7.16 9.87 32.68
CA ALA A 601 -8.51 9.55 32.24
C ALA A 601 -9.51 9.57 33.41
N GLU A 602 -9.08 9.09 34.58
CA GLU A 602 -9.84 9.11 35.82
C GLU A 602 -10.04 10.54 36.35
N GLU A 603 -8.96 11.33 36.42
CA GLU A 603 -9.00 12.74 36.83
C GLU A 603 -9.93 13.59 35.95
N LEU A 604 -9.94 13.33 34.64
CA LEU A 604 -10.76 14.03 33.66
C LEU A 604 -12.20 13.50 33.58
N GLY A 605 -12.50 12.37 34.21
CA GLY A 605 -13.80 11.70 34.10
C GLY A 605 -14.08 11.16 32.69
N ASP A 606 -13.05 10.89 31.89
CA ASP A 606 -13.18 10.33 30.55
C ASP A 606 -13.29 8.79 30.63
N LEU A 607 -14.50 8.32 30.92
CA LEU A 607 -14.80 6.90 31.07
C LEU A 607 -14.42 6.07 29.84
N ARG A 608 -14.45 6.67 28.65
CA ARG A 608 -14.15 5.93 27.41
C ARG A 608 -12.65 5.69 27.28
N ASN A 609 -11.83 6.70 27.50
CA ASN A 609 -10.37 6.52 27.52
C ASN A 609 -9.93 5.68 28.72
N GLN A 610 -10.60 5.80 29.87
CA GLN A 610 -10.35 4.94 31.03
C GLN A 610 -10.53 3.46 30.67
N LEU A 611 -11.66 3.08 30.06
CA LEU A 611 -11.92 1.70 29.64
C LEU A 611 -10.87 1.20 28.63
N LEU A 612 -10.50 2.03 27.66
CA LEU A 612 -9.48 1.68 26.67
C LEU A 612 -8.11 1.45 27.33
N LEU A 613 -7.70 2.32 28.25
CA LEU A 613 -6.42 2.19 28.95
C LEU A 613 -6.39 0.98 29.89
N LEU A 614 -7.49 0.68 30.57
CA LEU A 614 -7.63 -0.54 31.36
C LEU A 614 -7.46 -1.80 30.50
N GLU A 615 -8.05 -1.83 29.30
CA GLU A 615 -7.88 -2.93 28.36
C GLU A 615 -6.42 -3.05 27.88
N LYS A 616 -5.73 -1.94 27.61
CA LYS A 616 -4.31 -1.98 27.19
C LYS A 616 -3.38 -2.40 28.32
N LEU A 617 -3.64 -1.97 29.56
CA LEU A 617 -2.91 -2.43 30.74
C LEU A 617 -3.19 -3.92 31.03
N HIS A 618 -4.43 -4.38 30.82
CA HIS A 618 -4.77 -5.80 30.91
C HIS A 618 -3.92 -6.64 29.94
N VAL A 619 -3.83 -6.22 28.67
CA VAL A 619 -2.96 -6.86 27.66
C VAL A 619 -1.50 -6.86 28.11
N PHE A 620 -1.02 -5.76 28.67
CA PHE A 620 0.34 -5.65 29.20
C PHE A 620 0.61 -6.71 30.28
N HIS A 621 -0.22 -6.75 31.33
CA HIS A 621 -0.08 -7.68 32.46
C HIS A 621 -0.25 -9.14 32.03
N GLN A 622 -1.18 -9.41 31.11
CA GLN A 622 -1.34 -10.73 30.50
C GLN A 622 -0.04 -11.22 29.84
N ARG A 623 0.64 -10.36 29.07
CA ARG A 623 1.84 -10.74 28.31
C ARG A 623 3.07 -10.96 29.17
N ILE A 624 3.16 -10.30 30.33
CA ILE A 624 4.24 -10.53 31.30
C ILE A 624 3.90 -11.65 32.30
N GLY A 625 2.70 -12.23 32.22
CA GLY A 625 2.26 -13.35 33.07
C GLY A 625 1.71 -12.94 34.43
N ASP A 626 1.42 -11.67 34.66
CA ASP A 626 0.82 -11.17 35.90
C ASP A 626 -0.71 -11.29 35.85
N CYS A 627 -1.19 -12.51 36.09
CA CYS A 627 -2.63 -12.81 36.01
C CYS A 627 -3.44 -12.16 37.13
N HIS A 628 -2.83 -11.81 38.26
CA HIS A 628 -3.53 -11.17 39.37
C HIS A 628 -3.91 -9.74 39.01
N GLU A 629 -2.93 -8.95 38.58
CA GLU A 629 -3.19 -7.56 38.19
C GLU A 629 -4.09 -7.48 36.96
N ALA A 630 -3.92 -8.39 35.99
CA ALA A 630 -4.84 -8.50 34.85
C ALA A 630 -6.28 -8.80 35.29
N PHE A 631 -6.50 -9.56 36.37
CA PHE A 631 -7.84 -9.79 36.89
C PHE A 631 -8.42 -8.51 37.53
N THR A 632 -7.63 -7.79 38.33
CA THR A 632 -8.03 -6.51 38.94
C THR A 632 -8.44 -5.49 37.87
N LEU A 633 -7.63 -5.32 36.82
CA LEU A 633 -7.90 -4.41 35.71
C LEU A 633 -9.17 -4.81 34.92
N ALA A 634 -9.44 -6.11 34.79
CA ALA A 634 -10.65 -6.61 34.14
C ALA A 634 -11.92 -6.29 34.96
N GLN A 635 -11.85 -6.36 36.29
CA GLN A 635 -12.96 -5.97 37.17
C GLN A 635 -13.24 -4.47 37.08
N GLN A 636 -12.19 -3.64 37.10
CA GLN A 636 -12.33 -2.20 36.88
C GLN A 636 -12.93 -1.89 35.50
N SER A 637 -12.54 -2.64 34.46
CA SER A 637 -13.11 -2.50 33.13
C SER A 637 -14.62 -2.80 33.11
N GLU A 638 -15.08 -3.78 33.89
CA GLU A 638 -16.50 -4.10 34.04
C GLU A 638 -17.28 -2.95 34.68
N ASP A 639 -16.75 -2.37 35.76
CA ASP A 639 -17.38 -1.24 36.46
C ASP A 639 -17.51 0.00 35.56
N VAL A 640 -16.45 0.32 34.81
CA VAL A 640 -16.44 1.44 33.86
C VAL A 640 -17.38 1.16 32.68
N ALA A 641 -17.37 -0.06 32.14
CA ALA A 641 -18.26 -0.45 31.05
C ALA A 641 -19.74 -0.42 31.46
N ALA A 642 -20.06 -0.81 32.70
CA ALA A 642 -21.40 -0.72 33.26
C ALA A 642 -21.86 0.75 33.36
N SER A 643 -20.95 1.66 33.71
CA SER A 643 -21.21 3.10 33.77
C SER A 643 -21.46 3.73 32.40
N LEU A 644 -20.76 3.25 31.35
CA LEU A 644 -20.96 3.69 29.96
C LEU A 644 -22.27 3.15 29.36
N GLY A 645 -22.67 1.93 29.74
CA GLY A 645 -23.98 1.34 29.39
C GLY A 645 -24.16 0.96 27.92
N ASP A 646 -23.12 1.08 27.08
CA ASP A 646 -23.18 0.73 25.67
C ASP A 646 -22.63 -0.68 25.39
N SER A 647 -23.15 -1.32 24.35
CA SER A 647 -22.79 -2.70 23.99
C SER A 647 -21.32 -2.90 23.60
N SER A 648 -20.63 -1.85 23.14
CA SER A 648 -19.22 -1.94 22.75
C SER A 648 -18.32 -1.95 23.98
N SER A 649 -18.63 -1.13 24.99
CA SER A 649 -17.94 -1.12 26.28
C SER A 649 -18.10 -2.45 27.02
N VAL A 650 -19.32 -3.00 27.03
CA VAL A 650 -19.60 -4.32 27.62
C VAL A 650 -18.83 -5.44 26.90
N ALA A 651 -18.64 -5.35 25.59
CA ALA A 651 -17.83 -6.31 24.84
C ALA A 651 -16.36 -6.29 25.26
N ILE A 652 -15.79 -5.11 25.51
CA ILE A 652 -14.41 -4.95 26.01
C ILE A 652 -14.27 -5.59 27.39
N ALA A 653 -15.18 -5.30 28.31
CA ALA A 653 -15.16 -5.89 29.66
C ALA A 653 -15.30 -7.42 29.66
N ASN A 654 -16.24 -7.96 28.87
CA ASN A 654 -16.38 -9.42 28.72
C ASN A 654 -15.12 -10.06 28.14
N TRP A 655 -14.45 -9.37 27.23
CA TRP A 655 -13.20 -9.85 26.64
C TRP A 655 -12.07 -9.92 27.67
N THR A 656 -11.83 -8.86 28.43
CA THR A 656 -10.78 -8.82 29.49
C THR A 656 -11.08 -9.84 30.59
N LEU A 657 -12.31 -9.88 31.10
CA LEU A 657 -12.75 -10.85 32.12
C LEU A 657 -12.62 -12.29 31.63
N GLY A 658 -13.03 -12.58 30.39
CA GLY A 658 -12.92 -13.91 29.82
C GLY A 658 -11.48 -14.43 29.83
N PHE A 659 -10.51 -13.58 29.46
CA PHE A 659 -9.09 -13.93 29.56
C PHE A 659 -8.64 -14.13 31.00
N SER A 660 -8.99 -13.22 31.91
CA SER A 660 -8.54 -13.31 33.30
C SER A 660 -9.09 -14.57 33.99
N HIS A 661 -10.35 -14.93 33.75
CA HIS A 661 -10.91 -16.20 34.22
C HIS A 661 -10.25 -17.42 33.59
N TYR A 662 -9.93 -17.37 32.30
CA TYR A 662 -9.28 -18.47 31.61
C TYR A 662 -7.89 -18.77 32.21
N PHE A 663 -7.07 -17.75 32.46
CA PHE A 663 -5.76 -17.94 33.09
C PHE A 663 -5.84 -18.32 34.57
N ALA A 664 -6.88 -17.88 35.27
CA ALA A 664 -7.18 -18.32 36.63
C ALA A 664 -7.71 -19.77 36.70
N GLY A 665 -7.96 -20.42 35.56
CA GLY A 665 -8.50 -21.78 35.48
C GLY A 665 -10.02 -21.87 35.62
N ASP A 666 -10.73 -20.77 35.83
CA ASP A 666 -12.19 -20.70 35.85
C ASP A 666 -12.75 -20.71 34.42
N CYS A 667 -12.66 -21.88 33.79
CA CYS A 667 -13.13 -22.09 32.43
C CYS A 667 -14.64 -21.86 32.29
N LYS A 668 -15.41 -22.00 33.38
CA LYS A 668 -16.87 -21.82 33.34
C LYS A 668 -17.20 -20.35 33.15
N SER A 669 -16.63 -19.48 33.98
CA SER A 669 -16.83 -18.03 33.88
C SER A 669 -16.23 -17.47 32.58
N ALA A 670 -15.06 -17.96 32.17
CA ALA A 670 -14.47 -17.60 30.88
C ALA A 670 -15.39 -17.93 29.69
N GLN A 671 -16.02 -19.11 29.67
CA GLN A 671 -17.00 -19.45 28.64
C GLN A 671 -18.24 -18.55 28.68
N THR A 672 -18.71 -18.17 29.87
CA THR A 672 -19.86 -17.25 30.01
C THR A 672 -19.53 -15.89 29.40
N ASN A 673 -18.37 -15.30 29.77
CA ASN A 673 -17.97 -13.97 29.31
C ASN A 673 -17.73 -13.94 27.79
N TRP A 674 -16.97 -14.89 27.24
CA TRP A 674 -16.74 -14.95 25.79
C TRP A 674 -17.94 -15.48 24.99
N GLY A 675 -18.89 -16.13 25.65
CA GLY A 675 -20.16 -16.58 25.06
C GLY A 675 -21.25 -15.51 25.09
N ALA A 676 -21.02 -14.37 25.73
CA ALA A 676 -21.97 -13.27 25.79
C ALA A 676 -22.30 -12.74 24.38
N PRO A 677 -23.55 -12.31 24.12
CA PRO A 677 -23.93 -11.75 22.84
C PRO A 677 -23.06 -10.51 22.53
N MET A 678 -22.23 -10.64 21.51
CA MET A 678 -21.51 -9.50 20.96
C MET A 678 -22.49 -8.66 20.14
N PRO A 679 -22.40 -7.32 20.19
CA PRO A 679 -23.23 -6.47 19.35
C PRO A 679 -23.08 -6.90 17.88
N LYS A 680 -24.22 -7.10 17.20
CA LYS A 680 -24.24 -7.40 15.76
C LYS A 680 -23.87 -6.13 15.00
N GLY A 681 -22.59 -5.81 14.96
CA GLY A 681 -22.04 -4.86 14.02
C GLY A 681 -22.06 -5.51 12.63
N ASP A 682 -22.61 -4.80 11.66
CA ASP A 682 -22.37 -5.05 10.24
C ASP A 682 -20.89 -5.38 10.05
N SER A 683 -20.56 -6.44 9.30
CA SER A 683 -19.22 -7.07 9.16
C SER A 683 -18.11 -6.16 8.59
N SER A 684 -18.20 -4.84 8.76
CA SER A 684 -17.25 -3.81 8.36
C SER A 684 -17.08 -2.64 9.34
N ARG A 685 -17.82 -2.59 10.46
CA ARG A 685 -17.78 -1.43 11.39
C ARG A 685 -17.26 -1.83 12.76
N SER A 686 -15.93 -1.81 12.90
CA SER A 686 -15.21 -2.13 14.14
C SER A 686 -15.22 -0.92 15.08
N TYR A 687 -16.04 -0.98 16.11
CA TYR A 687 -16.04 -0.04 17.24
C TYR A 687 -14.85 -0.32 18.14
N GLY A 688 -14.17 0.74 18.58
CA GLY A 688 -12.95 0.66 19.38
C GLY A 688 -11.76 1.15 18.58
N THR A 689 -10.90 1.89 19.25
CA THR A 689 -9.73 2.55 18.72
C THR A 689 -8.76 1.56 18.04
N ASN A 690 -9.00 1.20 16.76
CA ASN A 690 -8.00 0.74 15.73
C ASN A 690 -6.56 1.28 15.95
N VAL A 691 -5.78 0.70 16.84
CA VAL A 691 -4.42 0.39 16.41
C VAL A 691 -4.62 -0.78 15.42
N ALA A 692 -3.71 -1.03 14.49
CA ALA A 692 -3.78 -2.23 13.65
C ALA A 692 -3.98 -3.55 14.46
N PHE A 693 -3.83 -3.50 15.79
CA PHE A 693 -4.02 -4.58 16.75
C PHE A 693 -5.42 -4.69 17.39
N ASP A 694 -6.36 -3.77 17.13
CA ASP A 694 -7.63 -3.63 17.88
C ASP A 694 -8.91 -3.99 17.11
N ARG A 695 -8.81 -4.31 15.81
CA ARG A 695 -9.89 -4.98 15.03
C ARG A 695 -10.19 -6.41 15.50
N ASP A 696 -9.63 -6.77 16.65
CA ASP A 696 -9.29 -8.11 17.07
C ASP A 696 -10.09 -8.55 18.31
N ILE A 697 -10.88 -7.69 18.95
CA ILE A 697 -11.62 -8.08 20.16
C ILE A 697 -12.62 -9.20 19.83
N GLN A 698 -13.36 -9.10 18.72
CA GLN A 698 -14.29 -10.15 18.30
C GLN A 698 -13.56 -11.45 17.92
N ALA A 699 -12.48 -11.34 17.15
CA ALA A 699 -11.68 -12.49 16.73
C ALA A 699 -11.02 -13.18 17.93
N ARG A 700 -10.37 -12.42 18.83
CA ARG A 700 -9.78 -12.91 20.08
C ARG A 700 -10.81 -13.48 21.04
N THR A 701 -11.97 -12.85 21.21
CA THR A 701 -13.07 -13.39 22.03
C THR A 701 -13.45 -14.78 21.55
N ARG A 702 -13.64 -14.95 20.23
CA ARG A 702 -14.00 -16.24 19.64
C ARG A 702 -12.85 -17.25 19.74
N CYS A 703 -11.61 -16.82 19.59
CA CYS A 703 -10.43 -17.66 19.82
C CYS A 703 -10.39 -18.18 21.27
N GLY A 704 -10.64 -17.31 22.24
CA GLY A 704 -10.79 -17.66 23.65
C GLY A 704 -11.93 -18.65 23.87
N LEU A 705 -13.11 -18.38 23.29
CA LEU A 705 -14.27 -19.27 23.37
C LEU A 705 -13.99 -20.67 22.82
N GLY A 706 -13.30 -20.77 21.68
CA GLY A 706 -12.88 -22.05 21.12
C GLY A 706 -11.93 -22.80 22.05
N SER A 707 -10.97 -22.10 22.65
CA SER A 707 -9.98 -22.66 23.58
C SER A 707 -10.65 -23.18 24.86
N VAL A 708 -11.55 -22.41 25.46
CA VAL A 708 -12.22 -22.81 26.71
C VAL A 708 -13.21 -23.94 26.49
N LEU A 709 -13.94 -23.96 25.36
CA LEU A 709 -14.84 -25.08 25.01
C LEU A 709 -14.07 -26.39 24.85
N TRP A 710 -12.86 -26.33 24.29
CA TRP A 710 -11.98 -27.49 24.20
C TRP A 710 -11.61 -28.02 25.59
N VAL A 711 -11.08 -27.15 26.47
CA VAL A 711 -10.67 -27.51 27.83
C VAL A 711 -11.83 -28.07 28.64
N ARG A 712 -13.06 -27.59 28.40
CA ARG A 712 -14.27 -28.06 29.08
C ARG A 712 -14.90 -29.33 28.49
N GLY A 713 -14.29 -29.93 27.48
CA GLY A 713 -14.76 -31.20 26.90
C GLY A 713 -15.84 -31.06 25.83
N PHE A 714 -15.90 -29.92 25.12
CA PHE A 714 -16.80 -29.69 23.99
C PHE A 714 -16.03 -29.59 22.64
N PRO A 715 -15.31 -30.64 22.22
CA PRO A 715 -14.41 -30.59 21.07
C PRO A 715 -15.13 -30.27 19.75
N ASP A 716 -16.34 -30.78 19.54
CA ASP A 716 -17.12 -30.49 18.32
C ASP A 716 -17.48 -29.01 18.18
N GLN A 717 -17.79 -28.35 19.31
CA GLN A 717 -18.11 -26.92 19.33
C GLN A 717 -16.86 -26.08 19.10
N ALA A 718 -15.76 -26.42 19.79
CA ALA A 718 -14.47 -25.78 19.62
C ALA A 718 -13.98 -25.86 18.16
N MET A 719 -14.11 -27.03 17.52
CA MET A 719 -13.72 -27.25 16.13
C MET A 719 -14.58 -26.46 15.14
N ARG A 720 -15.89 -26.31 15.39
CA ARG A 720 -16.75 -25.44 14.56
C ARG A 720 -16.29 -23.99 14.63
N ILE A 721 -16.12 -23.47 15.85
CA ILE A 721 -15.65 -22.10 16.09
C ILE A 721 -14.30 -21.87 15.43
N GLY A 722 -13.34 -22.79 15.57
CA GLY A 722 -12.03 -22.68 14.95
C GLY A 722 -12.09 -22.59 13.41
N ARG A 723 -12.93 -23.41 12.75
CA ARG A 723 -13.12 -23.34 11.30
C ARG A 723 -13.75 -22.02 10.86
N ASP A 724 -14.73 -21.51 11.61
CA ASP A 724 -15.41 -20.27 11.27
C ASP A 724 -14.47 -19.07 11.43
N ILE A 725 -13.65 -19.05 12.49
CA ILE A 725 -12.61 -18.03 12.72
C ILE A 725 -11.58 -18.03 11.58
N ILE A 726 -11.10 -19.20 11.12
CA ILE A 726 -10.13 -19.27 10.03
C ILE A 726 -10.74 -18.75 8.72
N LYS A 727 -12.00 -19.13 8.43
CA LYS A 727 -12.70 -18.65 7.23
C LYS A 727 -12.90 -17.14 7.25
N GLU A 728 -13.38 -16.60 8.37
CA GLU A 728 -13.56 -15.16 8.52
C GLU A 728 -12.22 -14.43 8.51
N GLY A 729 -11.22 -14.94 9.23
CA GLY A 729 -9.87 -14.42 9.23
C GLY A 729 -9.23 -14.36 7.85
N ALA A 730 -9.45 -15.37 7.01
CA ALA A 730 -8.98 -15.38 5.62
C ALA A 730 -9.67 -14.33 4.74
N THR A 731 -10.87 -13.86 5.13
CA THR A 731 -11.57 -12.77 4.44
C THR A 731 -11.19 -11.38 4.96
N LEU A 732 -10.58 -11.29 6.15
CA LEU A 732 -10.09 -10.03 6.70
C LEU A 732 -8.81 -9.61 5.97
N ARG A 733 -8.78 -8.38 5.45
CA ARG A 733 -7.56 -7.75 4.87
C ARG A 733 -6.54 -7.31 5.93
N ASP A 734 -6.43 -8.05 7.04
CA ASP A 734 -5.51 -7.79 8.14
C ASP A 734 -4.71 -9.06 8.48
N PRO A 735 -3.46 -9.17 8.01
CA PRO A 735 -2.60 -10.31 8.28
C PRO A 735 -2.34 -10.57 9.77
N SER A 736 -2.38 -9.52 10.61
CA SER A 736 -2.07 -9.65 12.03
C SER A 736 -3.16 -10.39 12.79
N THR A 737 -4.42 -10.01 12.57
CA THR A 737 -5.60 -10.72 13.08
C THR A 737 -5.62 -12.17 12.57
N PHE A 738 -5.32 -12.40 11.29
CA PHE A 738 -5.26 -13.76 10.75
C PHE A 738 -4.19 -14.63 11.43
N CYS A 739 -2.99 -14.09 11.70
CA CYS A 739 -1.94 -14.81 12.43
C CYS A 739 -2.37 -15.17 13.86
N ILE A 740 -3.10 -14.28 14.54
CA ILE A 740 -3.64 -14.52 15.88
C ILE A 740 -4.68 -15.64 15.83
N CYS A 741 -5.62 -15.57 14.89
CA CYS A 741 -6.59 -16.64 14.62
C CYS A 741 -5.91 -17.99 14.38
N LEU A 742 -4.88 -18.05 13.53
CA LEU A 742 -4.11 -19.27 13.28
C LEU A 742 -3.39 -19.77 14.53
N SER A 743 -2.77 -18.88 15.31
CA SER A 743 -2.04 -19.24 16.53
C SER A 743 -2.97 -19.90 17.56
N PHE A 744 -4.14 -19.32 17.79
CA PHE A 744 -5.11 -19.88 18.74
C PHE A 744 -5.78 -21.17 18.23
N THR A 745 -6.04 -21.28 16.93
CA THR A 745 -6.64 -22.49 16.35
C THR A 745 -5.64 -23.63 16.12
N SER A 746 -4.33 -23.33 16.10
CA SER A 746 -3.28 -24.35 16.03
C SER A 746 -3.34 -25.32 17.22
N PHE A 747 -3.63 -24.83 18.43
CA PHE A 747 -3.82 -25.66 19.62
C PHE A 747 -4.96 -26.66 19.49
N THR A 748 -6.08 -26.25 18.87
CA THR A 748 -7.22 -27.13 18.59
C THR A 748 -6.96 -28.10 17.43
N SER A 749 -6.08 -27.74 16.49
CA SER A 749 -5.82 -28.50 15.26
C SER A 749 -4.69 -29.54 15.40
N LEU A 750 -3.61 -29.18 16.12
CA LEU A 750 -2.43 -30.04 16.33
C LEU A 750 -2.71 -31.27 17.20
N ARG A 751 -3.77 -31.27 18.02
CA ARG A 751 -4.07 -32.35 18.96
C ARG A 751 -4.99 -33.45 18.41
N VAL A 752 -5.46 -33.36 17.16
CA VAL A 752 -6.52 -34.26 16.65
C VAL A 752 -6.10 -35.12 15.44
N CYS A 753 -5.13 -34.74 14.61
CA CYS A 753 -4.74 -35.57 13.46
C CYS A 753 -3.34 -35.24 12.91
N PRO A 754 -2.31 -36.08 13.14
CA PRO A 754 -1.02 -35.96 12.45
C PRO A 754 -1.13 -36.16 10.93
N GLU A 755 -2.17 -36.88 10.45
CA GLU A 755 -2.25 -37.38 9.07
C GLU A 755 -3.27 -36.65 8.17
N ARG A 756 -3.93 -35.57 8.62
CA ARG A 756 -5.01 -34.91 7.86
C ARG A 756 -5.01 -33.39 7.88
N LEU A 757 -3.85 -32.77 7.72
CA LEU A 757 -3.74 -31.33 7.45
C LEU A 757 -3.03 -31.09 6.12
N PRO A 758 -3.73 -31.15 4.96
CA PRO A 758 -3.12 -30.87 3.65
C PRO A 758 -2.79 -29.37 3.40
N TRP A 759 -2.75 -28.52 4.44
CA TRP A 759 -2.60 -27.06 4.34
C TRP A 759 -1.57 -26.49 5.32
N ILE A 760 -0.71 -27.35 5.89
CA ILE A 760 0.53 -26.94 6.58
C ILE A 760 1.73 -27.47 5.78
N ALA A 761 1.74 -27.16 4.49
CA ALA A 761 2.90 -27.28 3.60
C ALA A 761 3.10 -25.95 2.89
#